data_AF-A0A8T7E1T3-F1
#
_entry.id   AF-A0A8T7E1T3-F1
#
_cell.length_a   1.000
_cell.length_b   1.000
_cell.length_c   1.000
_cell.angle_alpha   90.00
_cell.angle_beta   90.00
_cell.angle_gamma   90.00
#
_symmetry.space_group_name_H-M   'P 1'
#
loop_
_entity.id
_entity.type
_entity.pdbx_description
1 polymer ?
#
loop_
_entity_poly.entity_id
_entity_poly.type
_entity_poly.pdbx_seq_one_letter_code
_entity_poly.pdbx_strand_id
1 'polypeptide(L)'
;GQSLQQEMLDAARPHLLRILGPNCVGLLVPSLGLNASFAHTDIPPGSIAFASQSGALCTVVLDWAKSRGIGFSHFISLGDSLDVDVGDVIDYLGSCSAPRALLLYIETLHDARKFITAARSVSRRMPIIVIKSGRFAAGARAAASHTGALMGNDAVFDAAIQRAGLLRVYAVEELFEAVETLARTRRPRGDRLAIITNGGGVGVMAVDSLVGGGGAVATLQEDTLTALDACLPETWPRANPVDIIGDADAQRYTRAIEAVDGDPGINAILVMLVPSAMVDNLAVAQAVVDVAGSTRKTLLTCWMGEAAVAEARAVFNAAGIATYETPEAAIRAFNHLVSYGRNQLELLETPLRSPEAGAPDRDWARSVIDGALQRERYLLTEPESKALLAAYGIPVVETRIARDVEQGCILAAEIGYPVAVKVLSEDISHKTDVGGVLLDIDDAAELRDTAGRMLERIRELQPDARIDGLTIQQMARWPDAFEIIIGASVDPVFGPSIMFGQGGTAVEVLKDTAVGLPPLNSVLARRIVERTRISALLQGYRNRPPAALDEVNATLIRIADMVVDNAEIIELDINPLLVNSDGVIALDARIRIEPAAGDPQRRLAIRPYPDELEERVTLTTGERVLLRPIRPEDEPAHAVLIEHTDPVDLRFRFFRSVNTLDHLQLARFTQIDYEREMAFIATRTVSGQPLTLGVARSVCTSDNVEAEFAVLVRSDMQRRGVARLLLEKLIRYQRSRGTQRMVGQVLRDNSGMLGLAAAFGFEQQRDGTDIVTVTLRLNG
;
A
#
# COMPACT_ATOMS: atom_id res chain seq x y z
N GLY A 1 6.16 6.42 -38.96
CA GLY A 1 5.52 7.75 -39.04
C GLY A 1 4.92 8.08 -37.69
N GLN A 2 4.63 9.35 -37.40
CA GLN A 2 3.81 9.70 -36.23
C GLN A 2 2.41 9.10 -36.41
N SER A 3 1.82 8.57 -35.34
CA SER A 3 0.47 8.00 -35.38
C SER A 3 -0.57 9.13 -35.39
N LEU A 4 -1.77 8.87 -35.94
CA LEU A 4 -2.90 9.82 -35.90
C LEU A 4 -3.23 10.26 -34.46
N GLN A 5 -3.02 9.38 -33.49
CA GLN A 5 -3.13 9.67 -32.06
C GLN A 5 -2.17 10.80 -31.63
N GLN A 6 -0.90 10.75 -32.06
CA GLN A 6 0.07 11.80 -31.73
C GLN A 6 -0.28 13.13 -32.42
N GLU A 7 -0.70 13.10 -33.69
CA GLU A 7 -1.12 14.31 -34.41
C GLU A 7 -2.31 15.00 -33.73
N MET A 8 -3.25 14.22 -33.19
CA MET A 8 -4.39 14.73 -32.41
C MET A 8 -3.92 15.44 -31.13
N LEU A 9 -2.98 14.86 -30.38
CA LEU A 9 -2.42 15.47 -29.17
C LEU A 9 -1.65 16.75 -29.49
N ASP A 10 -0.81 16.72 -30.53
CA ASP A 10 0.00 17.85 -30.98
C ASP A 10 -0.88 19.01 -31.45
N ALA A 11 -2.03 18.73 -32.05
CA ALA A 11 -3.01 19.75 -32.43
C ALA A 11 -3.75 20.37 -31.23
N ALA A 12 -4.01 19.60 -30.16
CA ALA A 12 -4.70 20.09 -28.97
C ALA A 12 -3.81 20.97 -28.07
N ARG A 13 -2.52 20.63 -27.97
CA ARG A 13 -1.55 21.23 -27.04
C ARG A 13 -1.42 22.77 -27.14
N PRO A 14 -1.34 23.41 -28.33
CA PRO A 14 -1.23 24.87 -28.45
C PRO A 14 -2.46 25.63 -27.91
N HIS A 15 -3.60 24.94 -27.79
CA HIS A 15 -4.88 25.53 -27.40
C HIS A 15 -5.28 25.21 -25.96
N LEU A 16 -4.41 24.53 -25.19
CA LEU A 16 -4.71 24.06 -23.82
C LEU A 16 -5.98 23.21 -23.73
N LEU A 17 -6.33 22.54 -24.84
CA LEU A 17 -7.45 21.60 -24.88
C LEU A 17 -6.98 20.25 -24.35
N ARG A 18 -7.82 19.62 -23.51
CA ARG A 18 -7.63 18.25 -23.03
C ARG A 18 -8.57 17.31 -23.78
N ILE A 19 -8.13 16.08 -24.02
CA ILE A 19 -8.87 15.06 -24.77
C ILE A 19 -9.26 13.91 -23.85
N LEU A 20 -10.57 13.67 -23.72
CA LEU A 20 -11.12 12.44 -23.15
C LEU A 20 -11.26 11.39 -24.27
N GLY A 21 -10.64 10.22 -24.09
CA GLY A 21 -10.56 9.19 -25.13
C GLY A 21 -9.15 9.08 -25.75
N PRO A 22 -9.03 8.78 -27.07
CA PRO A 22 -10.11 8.51 -28.03
C PRO A 22 -10.82 7.17 -27.76
N ASN A 23 -11.73 6.75 -28.65
CA ASN A 23 -12.43 5.46 -28.58
C ASN A 23 -13.23 5.26 -27.26
N CYS A 24 -13.89 6.32 -26.81
CA CYS A 24 -14.71 6.30 -25.59
C CYS A 24 -16.20 6.44 -25.90
N VAL A 25 -17.05 5.98 -24.97
CA VAL A 25 -18.51 6.19 -25.04
C VAL A 25 -18.90 7.64 -24.80
N GLY A 26 -18.06 8.40 -24.09
CA GLY A 26 -18.33 9.76 -23.63
C GLY A 26 -18.55 9.83 -22.12
N LEU A 27 -19.28 10.84 -21.66
CA LEU A 27 -19.54 11.06 -20.23
C LEU A 27 -20.97 11.50 -19.92
N LEU A 28 -21.42 11.17 -18.71
CA LEU A 28 -22.70 11.62 -18.15
C LEU A 28 -22.48 12.29 -16.80
N VAL A 29 -23.16 13.42 -16.58
CA VAL A 29 -23.27 14.11 -15.28
C VAL A 29 -24.75 14.38 -15.01
N PRO A 30 -25.49 13.40 -14.42
CA PRO A 30 -26.94 13.47 -14.32
C PRO A 30 -27.47 14.65 -13.51
N SER A 31 -26.73 15.12 -12.49
CA SER A 31 -27.11 16.30 -11.69
C SER A 31 -27.17 17.60 -12.50
N LEU A 32 -26.45 17.66 -13.63
CA LEU A 32 -26.48 18.76 -14.58
C LEU A 32 -27.41 18.50 -15.77
N GLY A 33 -28.05 17.33 -15.83
CA GLY A 33 -28.77 16.88 -17.02
C GLY A 33 -27.86 16.68 -18.25
N LEU A 34 -26.55 16.51 -18.04
CA LEU A 34 -25.58 16.37 -19.13
C LEU A 34 -25.41 14.90 -19.50
N ASN A 35 -25.76 14.56 -20.74
CA ASN A 35 -25.42 13.30 -21.37
C ASN A 35 -24.64 13.60 -22.66
N ALA A 36 -23.31 13.61 -22.57
CA ALA A 36 -22.39 13.80 -23.69
C ALA A 36 -21.79 12.45 -24.09
N SER A 37 -22.68 11.49 -24.37
CA SER A 37 -22.32 10.11 -24.69
C SER A 37 -23.28 9.54 -25.74
N PHE A 38 -22.95 8.36 -26.28
CA PHE A 38 -23.88 7.56 -27.08
C PHE A 38 -24.49 6.39 -26.30
N ALA A 39 -24.59 6.52 -24.96
CA ALA A 39 -25.26 5.54 -24.12
C ALA A 39 -26.72 5.30 -24.57
N HIS A 40 -27.18 4.05 -24.50
CA HIS A 40 -28.53 3.65 -24.89
C HIS A 40 -29.61 3.99 -23.84
N THR A 41 -29.20 4.45 -22.66
CA THR A 41 -30.11 4.83 -21.58
C THR A 41 -29.57 5.97 -20.73
N ASP A 42 -30.50 6.79 -20.23
CA ASP A 42 -30.22 7.76 -19.16
C ASP A 42 -30.23 7.08 -17.78
N ILE A 43 -29.69 7.80 -16.79
CA ILE A 43 -29.54 7.35 -15.41
C ILE A 43 -29.94 8.47 -14.44
N PRO A 44 -30.60 8.13 -13.31
CA PRO A 44 -30.91 9.09 -12.27
C PRO A 44 -29.66 9.65 -11.56
N PRO A 45 -29.71 10.88 -11.03
CA PRO A 45 -28.64 11.41 -10.19
C PRO A 45 -28.46 10.55 -8.93
N GLY A 46 -27.20 10.32 -8.58
CA GLY A 46 -26.81 9.60 -7.37
C GLY A 46 -25.46 10.04 -6.83
N SER A 47 -24.90 9.28 -5.89
CA SER A 47 -23.64 9.63 -5.20
C SER A 47 -22.46 8.74 -5.57
N ILE A 48 -22.59 7.87 -6.56
CA ILE A 48 -21.51 6.98 -7.01
C ILE A 48 -20.89 7.56 -8.27
N ALA A 49 -19.57 7.58 -8.40
CA ALA A 49 -18.92 7.84 -9.68
C ALA A 49 -18.43 6.52 -10.29
N PHE A 50 -18.52 6.39 -11.60
CA PHE A 50 -17.98 5.25 -12.34
C PHE A 50 -17.07 5.75 -13.46
N ALA A 51 -15.87 5.19 -13.55
CA ALA A 51 -14.96 5.43 -14.65
C ALA A 51 -14.40 4.12 -15.20
N SER A 52 -14.37 3.97 -16.53
CA SER A 52 -13.94 2.73 -17.18
C SER A 52 -13.25 2.97 -18.50
N GLN A 53 -12.17 2.23 -18.74
CA GLN A 53 -11.49 2.14 -20.04
C GLN A 53 -12.28 1.31 -21.06
N SER A 54 -13.20 0.45 -20.63
CA SER A 54 -13.99 -0.41 -21.51
C SER A 54 -15.34 0.22 -21.85
N GLY A 55 -15.54 0.56 -23.14
CA GLY A 55 -16.81 1.09 -23.63
C GLY A 55 -17.96 0.07 -23.60
N ALA A 56 -17.68 -1.20 -23.88
CA ALA A 56 -18.70 -2.25 -23.79
C ALA A 56 -19.18 -2.44 -22.34
N LEU A 57 -18.24 -2.47 -21.38
CA LEU A 57 -18.60 -2.54 -19.97
C LEU A 57 -19.41 -1.32 -19.53
N CYS A 58 -19.08 -0.13 -20.01
CA CYS A 58 -19.86 1.07 -19.76
C CYS A 58 -21.34 0.84 -20.11
N THR A 59 -21.63 0.37 -21.33
CA THR A 59 -23.02 0.13 -21.76
C THR A 59 -23.75 -0.91 -20.90
N VAL A 60 -23.10 -2.02 -20.56
CA VAL A 60 -23.69 -3.07 -19.70
C VAL A 60 -23.99 -2.55 -18.30
N VAL A 61 -23.05 -1.82 -17.71
CA VAL A 61 -23.19 -1.25 -16.37
C VAL A 61 -24.33 -0.24 -16.32
N LEU A 62 -24.49 0.61 -17.34
CA LEU A 62 -25.59 1.57 -17.41
C LEU A 62 -26.96 0.87 -17.44
N ASP A 63 -27.09 -0.19 -18.24
CA ASP A 63 -28.33 -0.97 -18.37
C ASP A 63 -28.71 -1.65 -17.04
N TRP A 64 -27.73 -2.29 -16.43
CA TRP A 64 -27.88 -2.98 -15.15
C TRP A 64 -28.24 -2.03 -14.01
N ALA A 65 -27.55 -0.88 -13.91
CA ALA A 65 -27.79 0.11 -12.88
C ALA A 65 -29.23 0.65 -12.92
N LYS A 66 -29.78 0.85 -14.13
CA LYS A 66 -31.17 1.28 -14.32
C LYS A 66 -32.16 0.25 -13.76
N SER A 67 -31.94 -1.04 -13.99
CA SER A 67 -32.81 -2.10 -13.46
C SER A 67 -32.84 -2.18 -11.93
N ARG A 68 -31.74 -1.77 -11.27
CA ARG A 68 -31.59 -1.76 -9.81
C ARG A 68 -31.83 -0.40 -9.16
N GLY A 69 -32.20 0.62 -9.94
CA GLY A 69 -32.41 1.98 -9.44
C GLY A 69 -31.15 2.66 -8.90
N ILE A 70 -29.97 2.24 -9.36
CA ILE A 70 -28.68 2.81 -8.94
C ILE A 70 -28.41 4.09 -9.74
N GLY A 71 -28.20 5.19 -9.03
CA GLY A 71 -27.87 6.50 -9.63
C GLY A 71 -26.39 6.82 -9.59
N PHE A 72 -25.92 7.59 -10.57
CA PHE A 72 -24.54 8.06 -10.67
C PHE A 72 -24.42 9.58 -10.53
N SER A 73 -23.34 10.03 -9.91
CA SER A 73 -22.90 11.42 -9.90
C SER A 73 -22.17 11.75 -11.21
N HIS A 74 -21.30 10.83 -11.65
CA HIS A 74 -20.49 10.93 -12.85
C HIS A 74 -20.35 9.53 -13.44
N PHE A 75 -20.42 9.45 -14.77
CA PHE A 75 -20.16 8.24 -15.51
C PHE A 75 -19.22 8.58 -16.66
N ILE A 76 -17.98 8.08 -16.64
CA ILE A 76 -16.91 8.53 -17.52
C ILE A 76 -16.32 7.33 -18.26
N SER A 77 -16.45 7.30 -19.58
CA SER A 77 -15.73 6.36 -20.42
C SER A 77 -14.40 6.99 -20.84
N LEU A 78 -13.30 6.33 -20.49
CA LEU A 78 -11.94 6.81 -20.75
C LEU A 78 -11.42 6.35 -22.13
N GLY A 79 -11.95 5.25 -22.67
CA GLY A 79 -11.41 4.63 -23.88
C GLY A 79 -9.91 4.36 -23.75
N ASP A 80 -9.15 4.75 -24.78
CA ASP A 80 -7.69 4.54 -24.84
C ASP A 80 -6.91 5.37 -23.79
N SER A 81 -7.55 6.34 -23.14
CA SER A 81 -6.97 7.17 -22.07
C SER A 81 -5.66 7.88 -22.47
N LEU A 82 -5.62 8.44 -23.67
CA LEU A 82 -4.36 8.92 -24.27
C LEU A 82 -3.86 10.24 -23.66
N ASP A 83 -4.77 11.14 -23.28
CA ASP A 83 -4.45 12.42 -22.61
C ASP A 83 -5.06 12.47 -21.20
N VAL A 84 -6.39 12.48 -21.10
CA VAL A 84 -7.05 12.33 -19.80
C VAL A 84 -7.02 10.86 -19.39
N ASP A 85 -6.29 10.57 -18.31
CA ASP A 85 -6.11 9.22 -17.79
C ASP A 85 -6.87 8.97 -16.47
N VAL A 86 -6.71 7.76 -15.92
CA VAL A 86 -7.33 7.35 -14.65
C VAL A 86 -6.92 8.27 -13.49
N GLY A 87 -5.66 8.72 -13.46
CA GLY A 87 -5.17 9.61 -12.40
C GLY A 87 -5.85 10.99 -12.45
N ASP A 88 -5.99 11.57 -13.64
CA ASP A 88 -6.71 12.84 -13.84
C ASP A 88 -8.17 12.74 -13.39
N VAL A 89 -8.85 11.63 -13.73
CA VAL A 89 -10.25 11.43 -13.33
C VAL A 89 -10.40 11.28 -11.83
N ILE A 90 -9.50 10.56 -11.17
CA ILE A 90 -9.50 10.45 -9.70
C ILE A 90 -9.36 11.84 -9.07
N ASP A 91 -8.44 12.67 -9.56
CA ASP A 91 -8.23 14.02 -9.04
C ASP A 91 -9.43 14.94 -9.24
N TYR A 92 -9.97 14.94 -10.47
CA TYR A 92 -11.16 15.72 -10.78
C TYR A 92 -12.32 15.34 -9.85
N LEU A 93 -12.64 14.05 -9.74
CA LEU A 93 -13.72 13.57 -8.88
C LEU A 93 -13.43 13.78 -7.39
N GLY A 94 -12.16 13.72 -6.99
CA GLY A 94 -11.70 14.05 -5.64
C GLY A 94 -11.92 15.51 -5.26
N SER A 95 -11.91 16.42 -6.23
CA SER A 95 -12.23 17.84 -6.00
C SER A 95 -13.75 18.09 -5.91
N CYS A 96 -14.57 17.24 -6.52
CA CYS A 96 -16.02 17.36 -6.49
C CYS A 96 -16.61 16.98 -5.11
N SER A 97 -17.71 17.62 -4.72
CA SER A 97 -18.47 17.31 -3.50
C SER A 97 -19.54 16.24 -3.69
N ALA A 98 -19.93 15.95 -4.94
CA ALA A 98 -21.02 15.03 -5.26
C ALA A 98 -20.69 13.54 -5.07
N PRO A 99 -19.55 12.99 -5.56
CA PRO A 99 -19.27 11.57 -5.42
C PRO A 99 -18.86 11.21 -3.97
N ARG A 100 -19.49 10.16 -3.44
CA ARG A 100 -19.16 9.53 -2.14
C ARG A 100 -18.38 8.23 -2.28
N ALA A 101 -18.37 7.62 -3.46
CA ALA A 101 -17.57 6.44 -3.82
C ALA A 101 -17.21 6.49 -5.30
N LEU A 102 -16.07 5.89 -5.66
CA LEU A 102 -15.59 5.79 -7.05
C LEU A 102 -15.37 4.32 -7.43
N LEU A 103 -16.02 3.90 -8.51
CA LEU A 103 -15.85 2.61 -9.15
C LEU A 103 -14.95 2.76 -10.37
N LEU A 104 -13.89 1.95 -10.43
CA LEU A 104 -12.91 1.96 -11.51
C LEU A 104 -12.82 0.61 -12.20
N TYR A 105 -12.80 0.63 -13.53
CA TYR A 105 -12.37 -0.50 -14.34
C TYR A 105 -11.13 -0.11 -15.14
N ILE A 106 -10.04 -0.81 -14.86
CA ILE A 106 -8.71 -0.52 -15.41
C ILE A 106 -8.24 -1.73 -16.23
N GLU A 107 -7.80 -1.46 -17.45
CA GLU A 107 -7.09 -2.41 -18.32
C GLU A 107 -5.59 -2.15 -18.23
N THR A 108 -5.17 -0.89 -18.39
CA THR A 108 -3.77 -0.47 -18.47
C THR A 108 -3.58 0.88 -17.76
N LEU A 109 -2.34 1.14 -17.31
CA LEU A 109 -1.94 2.41 -16.71
C LEU A 109 -0.73 2.95 -17.49
N HIS A 110 -0.83 4.19 -17.96
CA HIS A 110 0.28 4.87 -18.65
C HIS A 110 1.25 5.54 -17.67
N ASP A 111 0.73 6.13 -16.59
CA ASP A 111 1.51 6.77 -15.53
C ASP A 111 1.08 6.25 -14.15
N ALA A 112 1.82 5.25 -13.65
CA ALA A 112 1.53 4.62 -12.37
C ALA A 112 1.74 5.56 -11.18
N ARG A 113 2.72 6.45 -11.24
CA ARG A 113 2.99 7.41 -10.16
C ARG A 113 1.82 8.39 -10.04
N LYS A 114 1.38 8.97 -11.15
CA LYS A 114 0.22 9.86 -11.17
C LYS A 114 -1.02 9.17 -10.63
N PHE A 115 -1.27 7.92 -11.04
CA PHE A 115 -2.37 7.10 -10.51
C PHE A 115 -2.27 6.90 -8.99
N ILE A 116 -1.12 6.44 -8.49
CA ILE A 116 -0.93 6.15 -7.06
C ILE A 116 -1.05 7.41 -6.22
N THR A 117 -0.47 8.53 -6.65
CA THR A 117 -0.59 9.82 -5.96
C THR A 117 -2.04 10.30 -5.90
N ALA A 118 -2.76 10.28 -7.02
CA ALA A 118 -4.17 10.66 -7.07
C ALA A 118 -5.02 9.74 -6.17
N ALA A 119 -4.82 8.43 -6.30
CA ALA A 119 -5.57 7.44 -5.54
C ALA A 119 -5.30 7.54 -4.03
N ARG A 120 -4.05 7.73 -3.60
CA ARG A 120 -3.68 7.91 -2.18
C ARG A 120 -4.33 9.16 -1.59
N SER A 121 -4.36 10.25 -2.35
CA SER A 121 -4.99 11.50 -1.92
C SER A 121 -6.51 11.33 -1.71
N VAL A 122 -7.18 10.70 -2.67
CA VAL A 122 -8.64 10.58 -2.69
C VAL A 122 -9.16 9.44 -1.80
N SER A 123 -8.45 8.32 -1.71
CA SER A 123 -8.86 7.12 -0.94
C SER A 123 -9.03 7.38 0.56
N ARG A 124 -8.49 8.48 1.07
CA ARG A 124 -8.65 8.91 2.48
C ARG A 124 -10.06 9.38 2.81
N ARG A 125 -10.78 9.90 1.81
CA ARG A 125 -12.11 10.52 1.97
C ARG A 125 -13.20 9.78 1.21
N MET A 126 -12.85 9.13 0.12
CA MET A 126 -13.77 8.48 -0.78
C MET A 126 -13.28 7.06 -1.05
N PRO A 127 -14.06 6.02 -0.74
CA PRO A 127 -13.72 4.67 -1.14
C PRO A 127 -13.58 4.57 -2.66
N ILE A 128 -12.46 4.00 -3.10
CA ILE A 128 -12.22 3.68 -4.51
C ILE A 128 -12.19 2.16 -4.63
N ILE A 129 -13.09 1.61 -5.43
CA ILE A 129 -13.19 0.17 -5.70
C ILE A 129 -12.75 -0.06 -7.14
N VAL A 130 -11.85 -1.02 -7.36
CA VAL A 130 -11.22 -1.25 -8.66
C VAL A 130 -11.37 -2.69 -9.13
N ILE A 131 -11.69 -2.85 -10.41
CA ILE A 131 -11.49 -4.10 -11.17
C ILE A 131 -10.32 -3.90 -12.12
N LYS A 132 -9.43 -4.90 -12.17
CA LYS A 132 -8.33 -4.98 -13.13
C LYS A 132 -8.54 -6.15 -14.07
N SER A 133 -8.57 -5.90 -15.38
CA SER A 133 -8.60 -6.95 -16.40
C SER A 133 -7.20 -7.55 -16.64
N GLY A 134 -7.13 -8.74 -17.24
CA GLY A 134 -5.85 -9.35 -17.62
C GLY A 134 -5.02 -9.95 -16.47
N ARG A 135 -5.68 -10.49 -15.44
CA ARG A 135 -5.06 -11.05 -14.21
C ARG A 135 -4.02 -12.14 -14.45
N PHE A 136 -4.30 -13.08 -15.35
CA PHE A 136 -3.43 -14.23 -15.62
C PHE A 136 -2.67 -14.03 -16.93
N ALA A 137 -1.50 -14.65 -17.09
CA ALA A 137 -0.67 -14.50 -18.29
C ALA A 137 -1.42 -14.71 -19.62
N ALA A 138 -2.45 -15.57 -19.66
CA ALA A 138 -3.32 -15.73 -20.84
C ALA A 138 -4.24 -14.51 -21.06
N GLY A 139 -4.89 -14.01 -20.01
CA GLY A 139 -5.72 -12.80 -20.06
C GLY A 139 -4.89 -11.53 -20.27
N ALA A 140 -3.69 -11.45 -19.69
CA ALA A 140 -2.73 -10.37 -19.90
C ALA A 140 -2.29 -10.31 -21.37
N ARG A 141 -2.01 -11.46 -21.99
CA ARG A 141 -1.71 -11.53 -23.44
C ARG A 141 -2.90 -11.09 -24.30
N ALA A 142 -4.12 -11.52 -23.97
CA ALA A 142 -5.34 -11.09 -24.67
C ALA A 142 -5.58 -9.57 -24.54
N ALA A 143 -5.43 -9.01 -23.34
CA ALA A 143 -5.54 -7.57 -23.10
C ALA A 143 -4.42 -6.77 -23.77
N ALA A 144 -3.18 -7.27 -23.75
CA ALA A 144 -2.03 -6.65 -24.43
C ALA A 144 -2.21 -6.64 -25.95
N SER A 145 -2.76 -7.70 -26.55
CA SER A 145 -3.09 -7.73 -27.97
C SER A 145 -4.23 -6.76 -28.34
N HIS A 146 -5.09 -6.41 -27.38
CA HIS A 146 -6.20 -5.49 -27.56
C HIS A 146 -5.80 -4.01 -27.38
N THR A 147 -4.84 -3.72 -26.48
CA THR A 147 -4.45 -2.35 -26.09
C THR A 147 -3.08 -1.91 -26.58
N GLY A 148 -2.21 -2.85 -26.97
CA GLY A 148 -0.85 -2.57 -27.43
C GLY A 148 0.14 -2.10 -26.34
N ALA A 149 -0.28 -2.03 -25.07
CA ALA A 149 0.54 -1.57 -23.95
C ALA A 149 1.23 -2.73 -23.21
N LEU A 150 2.39 -2.43 -22.61
CA LEU A 150 3.09 -3.36 -21.71
C LEU A 150 2.25 -3.64 -20.46
N MET A 151 2.10 -4.91 -20.11
CA MET A 151 1.32 -5.34 -18.96
C MET A 151 2.24 -5.66 -17.79
N GLY A 152 2.04 -4.99 -16.66
CA GLY A 152 2.73 -5.30 -15.40
C GLY A 152 2.26 -6.60 -14.76
N ASN A 153 2.98 -7.05 -13.75
CA ASN A 153 2.67 -8.25 -12.97
C ASN A 153 1.45 -7.99 -12.07
N ASP A 154 0.48 -8.91 -12.06
CA ASP A 154 -0.75 -8.80 -11.29
C ASP A 154 -0.50 -8.69 -9.77
N ALA A 155 0.53 -9.37 -9.26
CA ALA A 155 0.90 -9.29 -7.84
C ALA A 155 1.47 -7.90 -7.47
N VAL A 156 2.19 -7.26 -8.40
CA VAL A 156 2.70 -5.89 -8.23
C VAL A 156 1.53 -4.89 -8.29
N PHE A 157 0.59 -5.08 -9.22
CA PHE A 157 -0.64 -4.28 -9.26
C PHE A 157 -1.43 -4.41 -7.96
N ASP A 158 -1.59 -5.64 -7.44
CA ASP A 158 -2.29 -5.87 -6.18
C ASP A 158 -1.63 -5.15 -4.99
N ALA A 159 -0.30 -5.25 -4.89
CA ALA A 159 0.48 -4.50 -3.90
C ALA A 159 0.31 -2.97 -4.06
N ALA A 160 0.21 -2.48 -5.29
CA ALA A 160 -0.02 -1.05 -5.56
C ALA A 160 -1.40 -0.58 -5.10
N ILE A 161 -2.45 -1.37 -5.35
CA ILE A 161 -3.81 -1.10 -4.86
C ILE A 161 -3.84 -1.05 -3.33
N GLN A 162 -3.23 -2.03 -2.67
CA GLN A 162 -3.15 -2.09 -1.21
C GLN A 162 -2.43 -0.86 -0.65
N ARG A 163 -1.26 -0.52 -1.20
CA ARG A 163 -0.48 0.66 -0.81
C ARG A 163 -1.20 1.98 -1.06
N ALA A 164 -2.09 2.05 -2.05
CA ALA A 164 -2.86 3.24 -2.33
C ALA A 164 -4.18 3.33 -1.54
N GLY A 165 -4.55 2.28 -0.79
CA GLY A 165 -5.74 2.25 0.06
C GLY A 165 -7.04 1.94 -0.67
N LEU A 166 -6.98 1.43 -1.91
CA LEU A 166 -8.16 1.06 -2.69
C LEU A 166 -8.64 -0.35 -2.30
N LEU A 167 -9.89 -0.66 -2.64
CA LEU A 167 -10.40 -2.03 -2.58
C LEU A 167 -10.39 -2.64 -3.98
N ARG A 168 -9.70 -3.78 -4.16
CA ARG A 168 -9.79 -4.55 -5.40
C ARG A 168 -10.89 -5.60 -5.29
N VAL A 169 -11.68 -5.72 -6.35
CA VAL A 169 -12.70 -6.77 -6.53
C VAL A 169 -12.51 -7.46 -7.88
N TYR A 170 -13.16 -8.61 -8.07
CA TYR A 170 -12.89 -9.49 -9.22
C TYR A 170 -14.07 -9.64 -10.18
N ALA A 171 -15.26 -9.21 -9.79
CA ALA A 171 -16.46 -9.25 -10.61
C ALA A 171 -17.23 -7.92 -10.57
N VAL A 172 -18.02 -7.64 -11.60
CA VAL A 172 -18.78 -6.38 -11.71
C VAL A 172 -19.84 -6.30 -10.64
N GLU A 173 -20.48 -7.41 -10.31
CA GLU A 173 -21.44 -7.54 -9.22
C GLU A 173 -20.81 -7.14 -7.88
N GLU A 174 -19.56 -7.54 -7.65
CA GLU A 174 -18.80 -7.21 -6.44
C GLU A 174 -18.51 -5.71 -6.31
N LEU A 175 -18.38 -4.95 -7.40
CA LEU A 175 -18.19 -3.49 -7.32
C LEU A 175 -19.35 -2.82 -6.59
N PHE A 176 -20.57 -3.22 -6.94
CA PHE A 176 -21.77 -2.62 -6.39
C PHE A 176 -22.05 -3.10 -4.97
N GLU A 177 -21.90 -4.41 -4.73
CA GLU A 177 -21.97 -4.97 -3.37
C GLU A 177 -20.97 -4.29 -2.44
N ALA A 178 -19.72 -4.11 -2.88
CA ALA A 178 -18.69 -3.44 -2.11
C ALA A 178 -19.04 -1.98 -1.81
N VAL A 179 -19.52 -1.22 -2.80
CA VAL A 179 -19.93 0.18 -2.58
C VAL A 179 -21.08 0.29 -1.60
N GLU A 180 -22.11 -0.54 -1.72
CA GLU A 180 -23.24 -0.53 -0.79
C GLU A 180 -22.79 -0.85 0.63
N THR A 181 -21.93 -1.86 0.78
CA THR A 181 -21.37 -2.26 2.07
C THR A 181 -20.52 -1.15 2.69
N LEU A 182 -19.60 -0.58 1.92
CA LEU A 182 -18.67 0.45 2.39
C LEU A 182 -19.38 1.78 2.70
N ALA A 183 -20.49 2.08 2.02
CA ALA A 183 -21.26 3.30 2.24
C ALA A 183 -22.19 3.20 3.45
N ARG A 184 -22.64 1.99 3.82
CA ARG A 184 -23.65 1.76 4.86
C ARG A 184 -23.05 1.30 6.19
N THR A 185 -21.95 0.55 6.13
CA THR A 185 -21.45 -0.20 7.27
C THR A 185 -20.19 0.41 7.85
N ARG A 186 -20.09 0.38 9.19
CA ARG A 186 -18.84 0.75 9.88
C ARG A 186 -17.74 -0.25 9.51
N ARG A 187 -16.50 0.22 9.48
CA ARG A 187 -15.34 -0.66 9.28
C ARG A 187 -15.10 -1.49 10.55
N PRO A 188 -14.90 -2.81 10.43
CA PRO A 188 -14.53 -3.63 11.57
C PRO A 188 -13.11 -3.27 12.03
N ARG A 189 -12.85 -3.39 13.33
CA ARG A 189 -11.53 -3.10 13.92
C ARG A 189 -10.55 -4.28 13.81
N GLY A 190 -10.94 -5.33 13.10
CA GLY A 190 -10.19 -6.58 12.93
C GLY A 190 -10.96 -7.55 12.05
N ASP A 191 -10.50 -8.78 11.99
CA ASP A 191 -10.95 -9.82 11.06
C ASP A 191 -11.71 -10.98 11.74
N ARG A 192 -11.96 -10.88 13.05
CA ARG A 192 -12.65 -11.91 13.82
C ARG A 192 -14.17 -11.72 13.78
N LEU A 193 -14.86 -12.64 13.10
CA LEU A 193 -16.30 -12.61 12.90
C LEU A 193 -17.02 -13.57 13.87
N ALA A 194 -18.07 -13.07 14.52
CA ALA A 194 -19.06 -13.90 15.19
C ALA A 194 -20.26 -14.13 14.28
N ILE A 195 -20.71 -15.38 14.16
CA ILE A 195 -21.85 -15.76 13.32
C ILE A 195 -22.97 -16.23 14.25
N ILE A 196 -24.14 -15.61 14.14
CA ILE A 196 -25.36 -15.99 14.88
C ILE A 196 -26.35 -16.52 13.85
N THR A 197 -26.89 -17.73 14.04
CA THR A 197 -27.77 -18.39 13.07
C THR A 197 -28.85 -19.22 13.76
N ASN A 198 -30.05 -19.29 13.17
CA ASN A 198 -31.09 -20.25 13.59
C ASN A 198 -31.03 -21.58 12.82
N GLY A 199 -30.02 -21.76 11.95
CA GLY A 199 -29.79 -23.00 11.22
C GLY A 199 -28.32 -23.39 11.19
N GLY A 200 -27.97 -24.50 11.84
CA GLY A 200 -26.60 -24.99 11.91
C GLY A 200 -25.95 -25.24 10.53
N GLY A 201 -26.68 -25.84 9.59
CA GLY A 201 -26.14 -26.15 8.25
C GLY A 201 -25.68 -24.90 7.48
N VAL A 202 -26.46 -23.82 7.50
CA VAL A 202 -26.07 -22.56 6.85
C VAL A 202 -24.96 -21.83 7.62
N GLY A 203 -24.89 -22.04 8.95
CA GLY A 203 -23.77 -21.56 9.76
C GLY A 203 -22.44 -22.19 9.34
N VAL A 204 -22.43 -23.50 9.06
CA VAL A 204 -21.23 -24.19 8.54
C VAL A 204 -20.81 -23.62 7.17
N MET A 205 -21.77 -23.39 6.26
CA MET A 205 -21.45 -22.77 4.95
C MET A 205 -20.82 -21.37 5.10
N ALA A 206 -21.28 -20.59 6.07
CA ALA A 206 -20.69 -19.28 6.38
C ALA A 206 -19.25 -19.42 6.90
N VAL A 207 -18.97 -20.40 7.76
CA VAL A 207 -17.62 -20.69 8.26
C VAL A 207 -16.70 -21.15 7.14
N ASP A 208 -17.14 -22.10 6.30
CA ASP A 208 -16.34 -22.59 5.17
C ASP A 208 -15.99 -21.46 4.20
N SER A 209 -16.95 -20.57 3.92
CA SER A 209 -16.73 -19.37 3.12
C SER A 209 -15.75 -18.40 3.77
N LEU A 210 -15.82 -18.23 5.09
CA LEU A 210 -14.96 -17.30 5.83
C LEU A 210 -13.52 -17.79 5.83
N VAL A 211 -13.31 -19.06 6.20
CA VAL A 211 -11.99 -19.68 6.25
C VAL A 211 -11.40 -19.82 4.84
N GLY A 212 -12.21 -20.22 3.86
CA GLY A 212 -11.79 -20.28 2.45
C GLY A 212 -11.38 -18.92 1.88
N GLY A 213 -11.96 -17.83 2.40
CA GLY A 213 -11.57 -16.45 2.11
C GLY A 213 -10.40 -15.91 2.94
N GLY A 214 -9.80 -16.72 3.82
CA GLY A 214 -8.70 -16.32 4.71
C GLY A 214 -9.12 -15.49 5.93
N GLY A 215 -10.42 -15.41 6.23
CA GLY A 215 -10.95 -14.76 7.43
C GLY A 215 -10.92 -15.68 8.66
N ALA A 216 -11.13 -15.10 9.84
CA ALA A 216 -11.05 -15.82 11.11
C ALA A 216 -12.40 -15.86 11.83
N VAL A 217 -12.82 -17.05 12.26
CA VAL A 217 -13.95 -17.24 13.17
C VAL A 217 -13.51 -16.79 14.57
N ALA A 218 -14.27 -15.91 15.21
CA ALA A 218 -13.94 -15.44 16.55
C ALA A 218 -14.05 -16.57 17.59
N THR A 219 -13.07 -16.67 18.48
CA THR A 219 -13.15 -17.53 19.68
C THR A 219 -13.96 -16.82 20.76
N LEU A 220 -15.04 -17.43 21.22
CA LEU A 220 -15.91 -16.89 22.27
C LEU A 220 -15.21 -17.02 23.64
N GLN A 221 -15.21 -15.94 24.42
CA GLN A 221 -14.67 -15.96 25.79
C GLN A 221 -15.62 -16.68 26.76
N GLU A 222 -15.11 -17.14 27.91
CA GLU A 222 -15.91 -17.85 28.93
C GLU A 222 -17.10 -17.01 29.43
N ASP A 223 -16.93 -15.71 29.60
CA ASP A 223 -17.99 -14.78 29.99
C ASP A 223 -19.11 -14.74 28.94
N THR A 224 -18.74 -14.73 27.66
CA THR A 224 -19.67 -14.76 26.52
C THR A 224 -20.43 -16.09 26.45
N LEU A 225 -19.73 -17.20 26.65
CA LEU A 225 -20.35 -18.53 26.72
C LEU A 225 -21.36 -18.60 27.88
N THR A 226 -21.01 -18.05 29.04
CA THR A 226 -21.89 -18.00 30.22
C THR A 226 -23.15 -17.16 29.95
N ALA A 227 -23.00 -16.00 29.29
CA ALA A 227 -24.12 -15.15 28.91
C ALA A 227 -25.05 -15.84 27.90
N LEU A 228 -24.48 -16.57 26.92
CA LEU A 228 -25.24 -17.33 25.93
C LEU A 228 -25.94 -18.55 26.55
N ASP A 229 -25.30 -19.29 27.46
CA ASP A 229 -25.91 -20.41 28.20
C ASP A 229 -27.14 -19.96 29.01
N ALA A 230 -27.17 -18.71 29.48
CA ALA A 230 -28.32 -18.17 30.22
C ALA A 230 -29.53 -17.85 29.34
N CYS A 231 -29.36 -17.69 28.01
CA CYS A 231 -30.43 -17.31 27.11
C CYS A 231 -30.73 -18.32 25.98
N LEU A 232 -29.88 -19.33 25.78
CA LEU A 232 -30.04 -20.35 24.74
C LEU A 232 -30.43 -21.72 25.34
N PRO A 233 -31.12 -22.58 24.57
CA PRO A 233 -31.42 -23.94 24.99
C PRO A 233 -30.15 -24.77 25.21
N GLU A 234 -30.15 -25.72 26.16
CA GLU A 234 -28.99 -26.58 26.48
C GLU A 234 -28.40 -27.34 25.27
N THR A 235 -29.17 -27.49 24.19
CA THR A 235 -28.78 -28.19 22.97
C THR A 235 -27.90 -27.38 22.02
N TRP A 236 -27.65 -26.09 22.30
CA TRP A 236 -26.79 -25.27 21.44
C TRP A 236 -25.31 -25.72 21.55
N PRO A 237 -24.51 -25.59 20.49
CA PRO A 237 -23.20 -26.26 20.37
C PRO A 237 -22.06 -25.65 21.21
N ARG A 238 -22.29 -24.55 21.94
CA ARG A 238 -21.26 -23.78 22.68
C ARG A 238 -20.04 -23.40 21.82
N ALA A 239 -20.29 -23.09 20.55
CA ALA A 239 -19.28 -22.76 19.56
C ALA A 239 -19.70 -21.51 18.77
N ASN A 240 -18.76 -21.00 17.95
CA ASN A 240 -19.05 -20.04 16.90
C ASN A 240 -18.99 -20.82 15.57
N PRO A 241 -20.10 -20.96 14.82
CA PRO A 241 -21.34 -20.19 14.88
C PRO A 241 -22.22 -20.45 16.10
N VAL A 242 -22.80 -19.39 16.65
CA VAL A 242 -23.81 -19.42 17.71
C VAL A 242 -25.14 -19.86 17.07
N ASP A 243 -25.40 -21.17 17.09
CA ASP A 243 -26.68 -21.74 16.65
C ASP A 243 -27.75 -21.55 17.73
N ILE A 244 -28.69 -20.64 17.48
CA ILE A 244 -29.77 -20.28 18.40
C ILE A 244 -31.05 -21.10 18.20
N ILE A 245 -30.99 -22.15 17.37
CA ILE A 245 -32.06 -23.11 17.07
C ILE A 245 -33.19 -22.52 16.21
N GLY A 246 -33.81 -23.37 15.36
CA GLY A 246 -34.73 -22.96 14.28
C GLY A 246 -36.06 -22.32 14.69
N ASP A 247 -36.44 -22.39 15.97
CA ASP A 247 -37.63 -21.75 16.56
C ASP A 247 -37.32 -20.40 17.23
N ALA A 248 -36.12 -19.85 17.02
CA ALA A 248 -35.67 -18.62 17.66
C ALA A 248 -36.58 -17.42 17.36
N ASP A 249 -37.12 -16.83 18.43
CA ASP A 249 -37.91 -15.60 18.38
C ASP A 249 -37.00 -14.35 18.39
N ALA A 250 -37.64 -13.18 18.22
CA ALA A 250 -36.96 -11.90 18.23
C ALA A 250 -36.16 -11.64 19.53
N GLN A 251 -36.65 -12.13 20.67
CA GLN A 251 -35.98 -11.96 21.96
C GLN A 251 -34.70 -12.80 22.05
N ARG A 252 -34.70 -14.03 21.53
CA ARG A 252 -33.52 -14.89 21.48
C ARG A 252 -32.42 -14.30 20.60
N TYR A 253 -32.79 -13.74 19.43
CA TYR A 253 -31.86 -13.00 18.57
C TYR A 253 -31.25 -11.79 19.30
N THR A 254 -32.08 -10.98 19.95
CA THR A 254 -31.63 -9.78 20.70
C THR A 254 -30.61 -10.15 21.77
N ARG A 255 -30.93 -11.12 22.63
CA ARG A 255 -30.04 -11.55 23.73
C ARG A 255 -28.73 -12.16 23.22
N ALA A 256 -28.79 -12.94 22.14
CA ALA A 256 -27.59 -13.52 21.54
C ALA A 256 -26.66 -12.43 20.97
N ILE A 257 -27.22 -11.40 20.31
CA ILE A 257 -26.44 -10.27 19.79
C ILE A 257 -25.81 -9.49 20.95
N GLU A 258 -26.56 -9.19 22.02
CA GLU A 258 -26.05 -8.46 23.19
C GLU A 258 -24.90 -9.21 23.89
N ALA A 259 -25.03 -10.53 24.06
CA ALA A 259 -23.97 -11.36 24.64
C ALA A 259 -22.69 -11.33 23.78
N VAL A 260 -22.84 -11.50 22.46
CA VAL A 260 -21.72 -11.45 21.50
C VAL A 260 -21.13 -10.03 21.38
N ASP A 261 -21.94 -8.97 21.49
CA ASP A 261 -21.47 -7.58 21.43
C ASP A 261 -20.58 -7.21 22.62
N GLY A 262 -20.80 -7.82 23.78
CA GLY A 262 -19.96 -7.65 24.97
C GLY A 262 -18.53 -8.19 24.84
N ASP A 263 -18.28 -9.15 23.93
CA ASP A 263 -16.99 -9.85 23.85
C ASP A 263 -15.86 -9.01 23.18
N PRO A 264 -14.78 -8.62 23.87
CA PRO A 264 -13.70 -7.84 23.27
C PRO A 264 -12.92 -8.59 22.17
N GLY A 265 -13.01 -9.92 22.14
CA GLY A 265 -12.44 -10.80 21.12
C GLY A 265 -13.16 -10.73 19.77
N ILE A 266 -14.34 -10.12 19.67
CA ILE A 266 -15.17 -10.12 18.46
C ILE A 266 -15.12 -8.74 17.78
N ASN A 267 -14.88 -8.70 16.45
CA ASN A 267 -14.76 -7.44 15.71
C ASN A 267 -15.99 -7.10 14.85
N ALA A 268 -16.70 -8.14 14.40
CA ALA A 268 -17.94 -8.01 13.64
C ALA A 268 -18.90 -9.15 13.98
N ILE A 269 -20.18 -8.93 13.68
CA ILE A 269 -21.28 -9.86 13.91
C ILE A 269 -22.04 -10.05 12.59
N LEU A 270 -22.18 -11.30 12.15
CA LEU A 270 -23.06 -11.69 11.06
C LEU A 270 -24.29 -12.38 11.68
N VAL A 271 -25.46 -11.77 11.52
CA VAL A 271 -26.73 -12.34 11.98
C VAL A 271 -27.42 -12.99 10.79
N MET A 272 -27.79 -14.26 10.91
CA MET A 272 -28.40 -15.06 9.85
C MET A 272 -29.78 -15.54 10.25
N LEU A 273 -30.68 -15.57 9.28
CA LEU A 273 -32.02 -16.14 9.45
C LEU A 273 -32.39 -17.00 8.24
N VAL A 274 -32.81 -18.23 8.55
CA VAL A 274 -33.53 -19.12 7.64
C VAL A 274 -35.02 -19.08 8.00
N PRO A 275 -35.91 -18.75 7.05
CA PRO A 275 -37.34 -18.63 7.32
C PRO A 275 -37.94 -19.99 7.70
N SER A 276 -38.80 -19.99 8.72
CA SER A 276 -39.55 -21.17 9.16
C SER A 276 -40.99 -20.79 9.53
N ALA A 277 -41.88 -21.78 9.59
CA ALA A 277 -43.28 -21.53 9.95
C ALA A 277 -43.47 -21.02 11.41
N MET A 278 -42.43 -21.15 12.24
CA MET A 278 -42.46 -20.82 13.67
C MET A 278 -41.93 -19.40 13.96
N VAL A 279 -41.35 -18.74 12.96
CA VAL A 279 -40.59 -17.49 13.13
C VAL A 279 -41.21 -16.37 12.30
N ASP A 280 -41.49 -15.24 12.96
CA ASP A 280 -41.87 -14.01 12.29
C ASP A 280 -40.60 -13.26 11.81
N ASN A 281 -40.29 -13.42 10.52
CA ASN A 281 -39.07 -12.88 9.90
C ASN A 281 -38.98 -11.34 10.04
N LEU A 282 -40.12 -10.64 10.00
CA LEU A 282 -40.18 -9.19 10.07
C LEU A 282 -39.98 -8.71 11.50
N ALA A 283 -40.65 -9.35 12.47
CA ALA A 283 -40.48 -9.03 13.89
C ALA A 283 -39.03 -9.24 14.35
N VAL A 284 -38.37 -10.33 13.89
CA VAL A 284 -36.95 -10.55 14.18
C VAL A 284 -36.09 -9.46 13.55
N ALA A 285 -36.33 -9.09 12.29
CA ALA A 285 -35.55 -8.04 11.63
C ALA A 285 -35.67 -6.69 12.35
N GLN A 286 -36.86 -6.32 12.82
CA GLN A 286 -37.06 -5.11 13.61
C GLN A 286 -36.26 -5.15 14.93
N ALA A 287 -36.28 -6.28 15.64
CA ALA A 287 -35.50 -6.42 16.87
C ALA A 287 -33.98 -6.32 16.63
N VAL A 288 -33.49 -6.88 15.52
CA VAL A 288 -32.08 -6.74 15.12
C VAL A 288 -31.74 -5.29 14.80
N VAL A 289 -32.62 -4.55 14.14
CA VAL A 289 -32.44 -3.09 13.90
C VAL A 289 -32.35 -2.31 15.21
N ASP A 290 -33.22 -2.63 16.18
CA ASP A 290 -33.26 -1.94 17.47
C ASP A 290 -31.94 -2.13 18.25
N VAL A 291 -31.38 -3.34 18.24
CA VAL A 291 -30.08 -3.66 18.87
C VAL A 291 -28.89 -3.11 18.05
N ALA A 292 -29.00 -3.05 16.73
CA ALA A 292 -27.95 -2.48 15.87
C ALA A 292 -27.65 -1.00 16.18
N GLY A 293 -28.61 -0.26 16.76
CA GLY A 293 -28.40 1.11 17.22
C GLY A 293 -27.45 1.24 18.42
N SER A 294 -27.36 0.22 19.27
CA SER A 294 -26.55 0.24 20.50
C SER A 294 -25.16 -0.38 20.34
N THR A 295 -24.96 -1.27 19.36
CA THR A 295 -23.67 -1.91 19.12
C THR A 295 -22.60 -0.93 18.62
N ARG A 296 -21.36 -1.16 19.08
CA ARG A 296 -20.16 -0.49 18.56
C ARG A 296 -19.44 -1.31 17.49
N LYS A 297 -19.83 -2.58 17.31
CA LYS A 297 -19.24 -3.51 16.35
C LYS A 297 -19.90 -3.34 14.98
N THR A 298 -19.27 -3.95 13.98
CA THR A 298 -19.83 -4.02 12.63
C THR A 298 -20.89 -5.13 12.60
N LEU A 299 -22.12 -4.80 12.21
CA LEU A 299 -23.22 -5.76 12.10
C LEU A 299 -23.63 -5.92 10.64
N LEU A 300 -23.66 -7.17 10.17
CA LEU A 300 -24.13 -7.58 8.85
C LEU A 300 -25.30 -8.55 9.03
N THR A 301 -26.24 -8.58 8.10
CA THR A 301 -27.37 -9.51 8.14
C THR A 301 -27.45 -10.38 6.89
N CYS A 302 -27.89 -11.63 7.05
CA CYS A 302 -28.15 -12.55 5.94
C CYS A 302 -29.52 -13.21 6.14
N TRP A 303 -30.52 -12.70 5.43
CA TRP A 303 -31.89 -13.24 5.46
C TRP A 303 -32.07 -14.06 4.20
N MET A 304 -32.06 -15.38 4.38
CA MET A 304 -32.00 -16.33 3.26
C MET A 304 -33.39 -16.57 2.67
N GLY A 305 -33.45 -16.65 1.34
CA GLY A 305 -34.70 -16.82 0.59
C GLY A 305 -35.14 -15.54 -0.11
N GLU A 306 -36.38 -15.52 -0.60
CA GLU A 306 -36.91 -14.41 -1.41
C GLU A 306 -38.18 -13.83 -0.79
N ALA A 307 -39.36 -14.22 -1.28
CA ALA A 307 -40.64 -13.61 -0.93
C ALA A 307 -40.90 -13.54 0.58
N ALA A 308 -40.53 -14.57 1.34
CA ALA A 308 -40.79 -14.65 2.78
C ALA A 308 -39.94 -13.67 3.63
N VAL A 309 -38.85 -13.14 3.08
CA VAL A 309 -37.89 -12.29 3.80
C VAL A 309 -37.68 -10.92 3.13
N ALA A 310 -38.37 -10.66 2.01
CA ALA A 310 -38.23 -9.42 1.25
C ALA A 310 -38.53 -8.17 2.09
N GLU A 311 -39.61 -8.20 2.88
CA GLU A 311 -39.97 -7.10 3.78
C GLU A 311 -38.92 -6.88 4.89
N ALA A 312 -38.41 -7.97 5.47
CA ALA A 312 -37.33 -7.92 6.46
C ALA A 312 -36.05 -7.28 5.90
N ARG A 313 -35.65 -7.65 4.67
CA ARG A 313 -34.51 -7.03 3.97
C ARG A 313 -34.75 -5.54 3.68
N ALA A 314 -35.98 -5.16 3.33
CA ALA A 314 -36.34 -3.76 3.14
C ALA A 314 -36.19 -2.94 4.43
N VAL A 315 -36.54 -3.51 5.58
CA VAL A 315 -36.34 -2.89 6.91
C VAL A 315 -34.84 -2.65 7.19
N PHE A 316 -33.97 -3.62 6.94
CA PHE A 316 -32.52 -3.42 7.10
C PHE A 316 -31.98 -2.33 6.17
N ASN A 317 -32.39 -2.34 4.90
CA ASN A 317 -31.98 -1.33 3.92
C ASN A 317 -32.40 0.09 4.31
N ALA A 318 -33.60 0.24 4.89
CA ALA A 318 -34.11 1.50 5.42
C ALA A 318 -33.35 1.95 6.68
N ALA A 319 -32.96 1.01 7.54
CA ALA A 319 -32.14 1.27 8.72
C ALA A 319 -30.64 1.50 8.41
N GLY A 320 -30.22 1.32 7.15
CA GLY A 320 -28.82 1.46 6.75
C GLY A 320 -27.94 0.27 7.14
N ILE A 321 -28.52 -0.89 7.43
CA ILE A 321 -27.80 -2.14 7.76
C ILE A 321 -27.62 -2.94 6.47
N ALA A 322 -26.38 -3.36 6.17
CA ALA A 322 -26.11 -4.17 5.00
C ALA A 322 -26.67 -5.59 5.17
N THR A 323 -27.47 -6.02 4.19
CA THR A 323 -28.21 -7.28 4.21
C THR A 323 -27.98 -8.10 2.94
N TYR A 324 -27.90 -9.42 3.06
CA TYR A 324 -27.56 -10.34 1.97
C TYR A 324 -28.52 -11.52 1.90
N GLU A 325 -28.54 -12.17 0.75
CA GLU A 325 -29.43 -13.30 0.45
C GLU A 325 -28.75 -14.65 0.72
N THR A 326 -27.40 -14.68 0.68
CA THR A 326 -26.61 -15.90 0.89
C THR A 326 -25.45 -15.66 1.86
N PRO A 327 -25.01 -16.71 2.59
CA PRO A 327 -23.84 -16.64 3.46
C PRO A 327 -22.58 -16.20 2.73
N GLU A 328 -22.33 -16.73 1.53
CA GLU A 328 -21.15 -16.42 0.71
C GLU A 328 -21.07 -14.93 0.37
N ALA A 329 -22.21 -14.31 0.03
CA ALA A 329 -22.28 -12.88 -0.24
C ALA A 329 -21.99 -12.03 1.01
N ALA A 330 -22.59 -12.42 2.16
CA ALA A 330 -22.36 -11.76 3.44
C ALA A 330 -20.88 -11.84 3.86
N ILE A 331 -20.27 -13.01 3.71
CA ILE A 331 -18.87 -13.24 4.05
C ILE A 331 -17.93 -12.51 3.08
N ARG A 332 -18.22 -12.52 1.77
CA ARG A 332 -17.45 -11.75 0.78
C ARG A 332 -17.47 -10.26 1.12
N ALA A 333 -18.63 -9.72 1.47
CA ALA A 333 -18.76 -8.33 1.90
C ALA A 333 -18.00 -8.04 3.20
N PHE A 334 -18.02 -8.95 4.17
CA PHE A 334 -17.18 -8.84 5.37
C PHE A 334 -15.68 -8.81 5.02
N ASN A 335 -15.22 -9.71 4.15
CA ASN A 335 -13.84 -9.76 3.71
C ASN A 335 -13.42 -8.50 2.96
N HIS A 336 -14.32 -7.89 2.17
CA HIS A 336 -14.11 -6.57 1.55
C HIS A 336 -13.91 -5.47 2.60
N LEU A 337 -14.72 -5.44 3.66
CA LEU A 337 -14.58 -4.47 4.75
C LEU A 337 -13.24 -4.62 5.49
N VAL A 338 -12.83 -5.85 5.78
CA VAL A 338 -11.55 -6.16 6.43
C VAL A 338 -10.39 -5.76 5.53
N SER A 339 -10.42 -6.15 4.26
CA SER A 339 -9.36 -5.86 3.28
C SER A 339 -9.22 -4.35 3.07
N TYR A 340 -10.34 -3.65 2.88
CA TYR A 340 -10.35 -2.20 2.77
C TYR A 340 -9.81 -1.53 4.04
N GLY A 341 -10.20 -2.01 5.22
CA GLY A 341 -9.67 -1.52 6.50
C GLY A 341 -8.15 -1.67 6.60
N ARG A 342 -7.61 -2.82 6.23
CA ARG A 342 -6.16 -3.09 6.19
C ARG A 342 -5.44 -2.18 5.21
N ASN A 343 -5.95 -2.04 3.98
CA ASN A 343 -5.37 -1.18 2.95
C ASN A 343 -5.39 0.30 3.39
N GLN A 344 -6.43 0.72 4.09
CA GLN A 344 -6.54 2.06 4.65
C GLN A 344 -5.51 2.32 5.75
N LEU A 345 -5.17 1.33 6.57
CA LEU A 345 -4.04 1.46 7.51
C LEU A 345 -2.70 1.53 6.78
N GLU A 346 -2.53 0.73 5.73
CA GLU A 346 -1.32 0.68 4.90
C GLU A 346 -1.05 2.00 4.18
N LEU A 347 -2.12 2.67 3.72
CA LEU A 347 -2.08 4.01 3.14
C LEU A 347 -1.44 5.03 4.09
N LEU A 348 -1.67 4.90 5.41
CA LEU A 348 -1.15 5.83 6.43
C LEU A 348 0.33 5.60 6.74
N GLU A 349 0.88 4.43 6.43
CA GLU A 349 2.28 4.11 6.69
C GLU A 349 3.22 4.99 5.85
N THR A 350 4.11 5.72 6.53
CA THR A 350 5.22 6.44 5.89
C THR A 350 6.53 5.79 6.25
N PRO A 351 7.17 5.13 5.27
CA PRO A 351 8.49 4.58 5.46
C PRO A 351 9.52 5.65 5.81
N LEU A 352 10.13 5.48 6.97
CA LEU A 352 11.33 6.21 7.38
C LEU A 352 12.53 5.41 6.94
N ARG A 353 13.53 6.10 6.38
CA ARG A 353 14.87 5.53 6.23
C ARG A 353 15.39 5.16 7.63
N SER A 354 15.92 3.96 7.78
CA SER A 354 16.34 3.43 9.08
C SER A 354 17.30 4.39 9.81
N PRO A 355 17.11 4.64 11.12
CA PRO A 355 17.94 5.58 11.86
C PRO A 355 19.39 5.10 11.97
N GLU A 356 20.31 6.07 11.89
CA GLU A 356 21.79 6.12 11.93
C GLU A 356 22.64 4.95 12.51
N ALA A 357 22.11 4.00 13.28
CA ALA A 357 22.86 2.84 13.77
C ALA A 357 22.90 1.72 12.71
N GLY A 358 24.02 1.60 12.00
CA GLY A 358 24.17 0.65 10.88
C GLY A 358 23.69 1.22 9.54
N ALA A 359 23.84 2.54 9.34
CA ALA A 359 23.53 3.20 8.08
C ALA A 359 24.27 2.53 6.90
N PRO A 360 23.61 2.39 5.74
CA PRO A 360 24.21 1.74 4.58
C PRO A 360 25.44 2.52 4.08
N ASP A 361 26.51 1.80 3.73
CA ASP A 361 27.68 2.35 3.05
C ASP A 361 27.36 2.54 1.55
N ARG A 362 26.65 3.64 1.27
CA ARG A 362 26.17 3.97 -0.08
C ARG A 362 27.31 4.23 -1.06
N ASP A 363 28.42 4.79 -0.58
CA ASP A 363 29.58 5.10 -1.42
C ASP A 363 30.26 3.82 -1.85
N TRP A 364 30.44 2.86 -0.93
CA TRP A 364 30.95 1.54 -1.27
C TRP A 364 30.02 0.79 -2.23
N ALA A 365 28.71 0.77 -1.93
CA ALA A 365 27.70 0.17 -2.80
C ALA A 365 27.77 0.71 -4.24
N ARG A 366 27.88 2.04 -4.38
CA ARG A 366 28.01 2.71 -5.68
C ARG A 366 29.29 2.26 -6.41
N SER A 367 30.41 2.18 -5.70
CA SER A 367 31.70 1.77 -6.28
C SER A 367 31.67 0.35 -6.86
N VAL A 368 30.93 -0.58 -6.25
CA VAL A 368 30.75 -1.95 -6.74
C VAL A 368 29.95 -1.95 -8.05
N ILE A 369 28.83 -1.22 -8.08
CA ILE A 369 27.96 -1.12 -9.26
C ILE A 369 28.71 -0.44 -10.42
N ASP A 370 29.33 0.71 -10.16
CA ASP A 370 30.08 1.47 -11.16
C ASP A 370 31.25 0.65 -11.72
N GLY A 371 31.94 -0.11 -10.87
CA GLY A 371 33.01 -1.00 -11.28
C GLY A 371 32.56 -2.09 -12.25
N ALA A 372 31.37 -2.66 -12.04
CA ALA A 372 30.82 -3.67 -12.94
C ALA A 372 30.33 -3.04 -14.26
N LEU A 373 29.63 -1.90 -14.21
CA LEU A 373 29.15 -1.18 -15.39
C LEU A 373 30.28 -0.66 -16.28
N GLN A 374 31.38 -0.17 -15.69
CA GLN A 374 32.57 0.26 -16.44
C GLN A 374 33.24 -0.88 -17.21
N ARG A 375 32.99 -2.13 -16.81
CA ARG A 375 33.46 -3.35 -17.48
C ARG A 375 32.40 -3.94 -18.41
N GLU A 376 31.32 -3.20 -18.68
CA GLU A 376 30.17 -3.62 -19.50
C GLU A 376 29.54 -4.94 -19.02
N ARG A 377 29.60 -5.19 -17.71
CA ARG A 377 29.10 -6.41 -17.09
C ARG A 377 27.82 -6.12 -16.30
N TYR A 378 26.74 -6.74 -16.74
CA TYR A 378 25.39 -6.52 -16.21
C TYR A 378 24.96 -7.54 -15.15
N LEU A 379 25.80 -8.54 -14.85
CA LEU A 379 25.59 -9.50 -13.78
C LEU A 379 26.74 -9.39 -12.78
N LEU A 380 26.42 -9.09 -11.51
CA LEU A 380 27.43 -9.05 -10.45
C LEU A 380 27.95 -10.46 -10.15
N THR A 381 29.25 -10.55 -9.86
CA THR A 381 29.83 -11.80 -9.36
C THR A 381 29.32 -12.07 -7.95
N GLU A 382 29.37 -13.33 -7.51
CA GLU A 382 28.91 -13.71 -6.17
C GLU A 382 29.55 -12.89 -5.02
N PRO A 383 30.87 -12.58 -5.04
CA PRO A 383 31.48 -11.71 -4.05
C PRO A 383 31.02 -10.25 -4.13
N GLU A 384 30.81 -9.72 -5.33
CA GLU A 384 30.28 -8.35 -5.50
C GLU A 384 28.83 -8.25 -5.00
N SER A 385 27.99 -9.24 -5.32
CA SER A 385 26.62 -9.32 -4.80
C SER A 385 26.62 -9.34 -3.27
N LYS A 386 27.46 -10.18 -2.66
CA LYS A 386 27.59 -10.27 -1.19
C LYS A 386 28.17 -9.00 -0.57
N ALA A 387 29.14 -8.36 -1.21
CA ALA A 387 29.69 -7.07 -0.77
C ALA A 387 28.63 -5.97 -0.80
N LEU A 388 27.77 -5.96 -1.82
CA LEU A 388 26.66 -5.02 -1.92
C LEU A 388 25.60 -5.26 -0.84
N LEU A 389 25.24 -6.51 -0.57
CA LEU A 389 24.35 -6.87 0.55
C LEU A 389 24.93 -6.45 1.91
N ALA A 390 26.21 -6.73 2.14
CA ALA A 390 26.90 -6.34 3.36
C ALA A 390 26.97 -4.82 3.55
N ALA A 391 27.08 -4.04 2.46
CA ALA A 391 27.05 -2.58 2.49
C ALA A 391 25.73 -2.03 3.05
N TYR A 392 24.63 -2.77 2.89
CA TYR A 392 23.32 -2.44 3.48
C TYR A 392 23.07 -3.15 4.82
N GLY A 393 24.09 -3.77 5.41
CA GLY A 393 23.99 -4.46 6.70
C GLY A 393 23.25 -5.79 6.64
N ILE A 394 23.14 -6.42 5.47
CA ILE A 394 22.53 -7.75 5.34
C ILE A 394 23.63 -8.81 5.60
N PRO A 395 23.48 -9.68 6.60
CA PRO A 395 24.49 -10.69 6.90
C PRO A 395 24.68 -11.67 5.74
N VAL A 396 25.93 -11.85 5.32
CA VAL A 396 26.32 -12.80 4.27
C VAL A 396 27.37 -13.75 4.84
N VAL A 397 27.34 -14.99 4.37
CA VAL A 397 28.43 -15.96 4.58
C VAL A 397 29.76 -15.46 4.02
N GLU A 398 30.84 -15.70 4.78
CA GLU A 398 32.18 -15.35 4.32
C GLU A 398 32.51 -16.10 3.03
N THR A 399 32.94 -15.34 2.02
CA THR A 399 33.12 -15.83 0.65
C THR A 399 34.36 -15.19 0.03
N ARG A 400 35.27 -16.01 -0.50
CA ARG A 400 36.55 -15.55 -1.07
C ARG A 400 36.80 -16.19 -2.44
N ILE A 401 37.49 -15.45 -3.31
CA ILE A 401 37.84 -15.92 -4.67
C ILE A 401 39.24 -16.55 -4.65
N ALA A 402 39.32 -17.79 -5.14
CA ALA A 402 40.55 -18.47 -5.46
C ALA A 402 40.73 -18.55 -6.98
N ARG A 403 41.91 -18.26 -7.50
CA ARG A 403 42.24 -18.39 -8.93
C ARG A 403 42.43 -19.85 -9.34
N ASP A 404 42.83 -20.69 -8.39
CA ASP A 404 43.07 -22.11 -8.59
C ASP A 404 42.77 -22.91 -7.30
N VAL A 405 42.87 -24.24 -7.40
CA VAL A 405 42.62 -25.17 -6.29
C VAL A 405 43.60 -24.96 -5.14
N GLU A 406 44.86 -24.62 -5.41
CA GLU A 406 45.88 -24.43 -4.37
C GLU A 406 45.61 -23.19 -3.54
N GLN A 407 45.27 -22.07 -4.20
CA GLN A 407 44.80 -20.88 -3.51
C GLN A 407 43.50 -21.15 -2.76
N GLY A 408 42.63 -22.01 -3.31
CA GLY A 408 41.39 -22.46 -2.67
C GLY A 408 41.65 -23.13 -1.31
N CYS A 409 42.62 -24.05 -1.25
CA CYS A 409 43.04 -24.70 -0.02
C CYS A 409 43.53 -23.70 1.05
N ILE A 410 44.30 -22.68 0.65
CA ILE A 410 44.82 -21.65 1.56
C ILE A 410 43.65 -20.84 2.13
N LEU A 411 42.76 -20.36 1.26
CA LEU A 411 41.61 -19.55 1.68
C LEU A 411 40.62 -20.36 2.53
N ALA A 412 40.42 -21.64 2.23
CA ALA A 412 39.60 -22.53 3.05
C ALA A 412 40.17 -22.72 4.46
N ALA A 413 41.49 -22.82 4.59
CA ALA A 413 42.14 -22.87 5.90
C ALA A 413 42.01 -21.56 6.70
N GLU A 414 41.98 -20.41 6.02
CA GLU A 414 41.76 -19.10 6.65
C GLU A 414 40.29 -18.88 7.08
N ILE A 415 39.33 -19.35 6.28
CA ILE A 415 37.89 -19.30 6.61
C ILE A 415 37.55 -20.32 7.72
N GLY A 416 38.18 -21.49 7.69
CA GLY A 416 37.89 -22.62 8.57
C GLY A 416 36.92 -23.61 7.93
N TYR A 417 37.20 -24.90 8.10
CA TYR A 417 36.39 -26.02 7.60
C TYR A 417 35.18 -26.32 8.52
N PRO A 418 34.05 -26.83 8.00
CA PRO A 418 33.83 -27.18 6.60
C PRO A 418 33.55 -25.98 5.69
N VAL A 419 33.90 -26.10 4.41
CA VAL A 419 33.65 -25.08 3.38
C VAL A 419 32.83 -25.64 2.21
N ALA A 420 32.14 -24.75 1.52
CA ALA A 420 31.57 -25.01 0.21
C ALA A 420 32.50 -24.45 -0.88
N VAL A 421 32.66 -25.18 -1.97
CA VAL A 421 33.45 -24.78 -3.14
C VAL A 421 32.54 -24.71 -4.34
N LYS A 422 32.45 -23.53 -4.97
CA LYS A 422 31.64 -23.30 -6.17
C LYS A 422 32.54 -22.89 -7.33
N VAL A 423 32.18 -23.27 -8.56
CA VAL A 423 32.86 -22.74 -9.75
C VAL A 423 32.54 -21.26 -9.94
N LEU A 424 33.56 -20.46 -10.28
CA LEU A 424 33.40 -19.07 -10.70
C LEU A 424 33.57 -19.01 -12.22
N SER A 425 32.47 -18.82 -12.94
CA SER A 425 32.43 -18.74 -14.40
C SER A 425 31.22 -17.90 -14.83
N GLU A 426 31.42 -17.01 -15.80
CA GLU A 426 30.35 -16.21 -16.42
C GLU A 426 29.45 -17.05 -17.34
N ASP A 427 30.02 -18.09 -17.96
CA ASP A 427 29.34 -18.95 -18.93
C ASP A 427 28.46 -20.02 -18.26
N ILE A 428 28.67 -20.26 -16.95
CA ILE A 428 27.97 -21.29 -16.17
C ILE A 428 27.01 -20.64 -15.18
N SER A 429 25.76 -20.42 -15.61
CA SER A 429 24.71 -19.83 -14.76
C SER A 429 24.16 -20.81 -13.72
N HIS A 430 23.81 -22.04 -14.11
CA HIS A 430 23.28 -23.08 -13.23
C HIS A 430 24.40 -24.03 -12.76
N LYS A 431 25.16 -23.58 -11.76
CA LYS A 431 26.34 -24.30 -11.24
C LYS A 431 26.03 -25.73 -10.80
N THR A 432 24.88 -25.97 -10.16
CA THR A 432 24.49 -27.30 -9.68
C THR A 432 24.30 -28.31 -10.81
N ASP A 433 23.78 -27.89 -11.96
CA ASP A 433 23.45 -28.78 -13.09
C ASP A 433 24.70 -29.38 -13.75
N VAL A 434 25.82 -28.66 -13.71
CA VAL A 434 27.12 -29.13 -14.18
C VAL A 434 27.97 -29.77 -13.07
N GLY A 435 27.42 -29.91 -11.86
CA GLY A 435 28.16 -30.38 -10.69
C GLY A 435 29.19 -29.39 -10.16
N GLY A 436 29.05 -28.10 -10.47
CA GLY A 436 29.94 -27.00 -10.08
C GLY A 436 29.76 -26.47 -8.65
N VAL A 437 29.16 -27.26 -7.77
CA VAL A 437 28.95 -26.96 -6.35
C VAL A 437 29.35 -28.19 -5.54
N LEU A 438 30.33 -28.02 -4.66
CA LEU A 438 30.78 -29.00 -3.68
C LEU A 438 30.46 -28.45 -2.28
N LEU A 439 29.82 -29.27 -1.45
CA LEU A 439 29.38 -28.90 -0.11
C LEU A 439 30.09 -29.77 0.92
N ASP A 440 30.15 -29.28 2.17
CA ASP A 440 30.71 -30.01 3.32
C ASP A 440 32.14 -30.55 3.10
N ILE A 441 33.00 -29.77 2.45
CA ILE A 441 34.42 -30.12 2.36
C ILE A 441 35.05 -29.92 3.72
N ASP A 442 35.60 -30.98 4.32
CA ASP A 442 36.05 -30.99 5.72
C ASP A 442 37.57 -30.72 5.85
N ASP A 443 38.36 -30.92 4.79
CA ASP A 443 39.80 -30.66 4.82
C ASP A 443 40.43 -30.31 3.45
N ALA A 444 41.71 -29.91 3.48
CA ALA A 444 42.45 -29.47 2.31
C ALA A 444 42.80 -30.60 1.32
N ALA A 445 42.86 -31.86 1.78
CA ALA A 445 43.11 -33.00 0.90
C ALA A 445 41.86 -33.32 0.09
N GLU A 446 40.70 -33.34 0.76
CA GLU A 446 39.40 -33.49 0.14
C GLU A 446 39.11 -32.36 -0.85
N LEU A 447 39.38 -31.10 -0.47
CA LEU A 447 39.21 -29.95 -1.37
C LEU A 447 39.99 -30.13 -2.66
N ARG A 448 41.27 -30.49 -2.56
CA ARG A 448 42.16 -30.62 -3.72
C ARG A 448 41.68 -31.69 -4.69
N ASP A 449 41.25 -32.84 -4.17
CA ASP A 449 40.77 -33.94 -4.98
C ASP A 449 39.39 -33.64 -5.60
N THR A 450 38.42 -33.22 -4.80
CA THR A 450 37.05 -32.97 -5.25
C THR A 450 36.95 -31.78 -6.21
N ALA A 451 37.63 -30.66 -5.92
CA ALA A 451 37.64 -29.50 -6.80
C ALA A 451 38.37 -29.78 -8.12
N GLY A 452 39.45 -30.58 -8.10
CA GLY A 452 40.12 -31.03 -9.32
C GLY A 452 39.18 -31.83 -10.23
N ARG A 453 38.51 -32.84 -9.67
CA ARG A 453 37.52 -33.66 -10.38
C ARG A 453 36.33 -32.85 -10.89
N MET A 454 35.87 -31.87 -10.12
CA MET A 454 34.81 -30.94 -10.53
C MET A 454 35.23 -30.14 -11.78
N LEU A 455 36.42 -29.55 -11.78
CA LEU A 455 36.91 -28.75 -12.91
C LEU A 455 37.14 -29.59 -14.17
N GLU A 456 37.60 -30.83 -14.03
CA GLU A 456 37.71 -31.77 -15.16
C GLU A 456 36.33 -32.07 -15.76
N ARG A 457 35.36 -32.44 -14.93
CA ARG A 457 33.98 -32.72 -15.37
C ARG A 457 33.33 -31.52 -16.05
N ILE A 458 33.51 -30.31 -15.52
CA ILE A 458 32.96 -29.10 -16.13
C ILE A 458 33.56 -28.88 -17.52
N ARG A 459 34.88 -29.05 -17.68
CA ARG A 459 35.54 -28.93 -18.99
C ARG A 459 35.07 -29.99 -20.00
N GLU A 460 34.67 -31.17 -19.54
CA GLU A 460 34.08 -32.21 -20.40
C GLU A 460 32.65 -31.86 -20.84
N LEU A 461 31.81 -31.37 -19.91
CA LEU A 461 30.41 -31.04 -20.17
C LEU A 461 30.24 -29.72 -20.94
N GLN A 462 31.10 -28.73 -20.67
CA GLN A 462 31.10 -27.41 -21.28
C GLN A 462 32.53 -26.96 -21.62
N PRO A 463 33.12 -27.49 -22.71
CA PRO A 463 34.50 -27.20 -23.10
C PRO A 463 34.75 -25.73 -23.49
N ASP A 464 33.71 -25.02 -23.93
CA ASP A 464 33.80 -23.62 -24.33
C ASP A 464 33.63 -22.63 -23.15
N ALA A 465 33.28 -23.11 -21.95
CA ALA A 465 33.03 -22.27 -20.79
C ALA A 465 34.34 -21.75 -20.18
N ARG A 466 34.45 -20.43 -20.00
CA ARG A 466 35.59 -19.78 -19.33
C ARG A 466 35.45 -19.93 -17.82
N ILE A 467 36.42 -20.58 -17.19
CA ILE A 467 36.50 -20.71 -15.74
C ILE A 467 37.48 -19.66 -15.20
N ASP A 468 36.96 -18.70 -14.44
CA ASP A 468 37.75 -17.61 -13.85
C ASP A 468 38.39 -18.00 -12.52
N GLY A 469 37.88 -19.06 -11.87
CA GLY A 469 38.41 -19.61 -10.64
C GLY A 469 37.39 -20.42 -9.84
N LEU A 470 37.56 -20.40 -8.52
CA LEU A 470 36.70 -21.04 -7.54
C LEU A 470 36.26 -20.01 -6.49
N THR A 471 35.03 -20.13 -6.03
CA THR A 471 34.54 -19.42 -4.84
C THR A 471 34.61 -20.37 -3.66
N ILE A 472 35.36 -19.97 -2.62
CA ILE A 472 35.44 -20.70 -1.35
C ILE A 472 34.55 -19.98 -0.34
N GLN A 473 33.62 -20.71 0.26
CA GLN A 473 32.58 -20.15 1.10
C GLN A 473 32.48 -20.93 2.41
N GLN A 474 32.27 -20.21 3.52
CA GLN A 474 31.98 -20.84 4.81
C GLN A 474 30.71 -21.69 4.72
N MET A 475 30.77 -22.94 5.19
CA MET A 475 29.58 -23.78 5.27
C MET A 475 28.66 -23.31 6.41
N ALA A 476 27.46 -22.84 6.07
CA ALA A 476 26.48 -22.37 7.06
C ALA A 476 25.64 -23.54 7.59
N ARG A 477 26.11 -24.19 8.66
CA ARG A 477 25.29 -25.17 9.41
C ARG A 477 24.46 -24.43 10.46
N TRP A 478 23.24 -24.04 10.11
CA TRP A 478 22.29 -23.37 11.01
C TRP A 478 21.18 -24.33 11.43
N PRO A 479 21.22 -24.89 12.65
CA PRO A 479 20.17 -25.78 13.16
C PRO A 479 18.81 -25.08 13.16
N ASP A 480 17.77 -25.85 12.82
CA ASP A 480 16.38 -25.40 12.80
C ASP A 480 16.09 -24.19 11.89
N ALA A 481 17.00 -23.86 10.98
CA ALA A 481 16.80 -22.77 10.05
C ALA A 481 15.71 -23.08 9.01
N PHE A 482 14.96 -22.05 8.66
CA PHE A 482 14.04 -22.03 7.53
C PHE A 482 14.74 -21.41 6.32
N GLU A 483 14.46 -21.92 5.13
CA GLU A 483 14.88 -21.32 3.87
C GLU A 483 13.79 -20.36 3.38
N ILE A 484 14.12 -19.09 3.27
CA ILE A 484 13.26 -18.05 2.69
C ILE A 484 13.95 -17.46 1.45
N ILE A 485 13.14 -16.84 0.59
CA ILE A 485 13.61 -16.08 -0.57
C ILE A 485 13.21 -14.63 -0.41
N ILE A 486 14.14 -13.71 -0.69
CA ILE A 486 13.83 -12.30 -0.88
C ILE A 486 14.37 -11.87 -2.23
N GLY A 487 13.48 -11.32 -3.06
CA GLY A 487 13.84 -10.82 -4.38
C GLY A 487 13.40 -9.37 -4.58
N ALA A 488 13.99 -8.73 -5.59
CA ALA A 488 13.51 -7.47 -6.13
C ALA A 488 13.54 -7.51 -7.66
N SER A 489 12.57 -6.86 -8.29
CA SER A 489 12.51 -6.74 -9.75
C SER A 489 11.83 -5.44 -10.16
N VAL A 490 12.11 -4.95 -11.36
CA VAL A 490 11.49 -3.75 -11.93
C VAL A 490 10.30 -4.14 -12.80
N ASP A 491 9.10 -3.83 -12.32
CA ASP A 491 7.87 -3.92 -13.10
C ASP A 491 7.79 -2.77 -14.12
N PRO A 492 7.35 -3.02 -15.36
CA PRO A 492 7.28 -1.99 -16.39
C PRO A 492 6.28 -0.86 -16.12
N VAL A 493 5.30 -1.08 -15.23
CA VAL A 493 4.26 -0.10 -14.88
C VAL A 493 4.59 0.59 -13.57
N PHE A 494 4.80 -0.17 -12.48
CA PHE A 494 4.99 0.38 -11.13
C PHE A 494 6.45 0.57 -10.71
N GLY A 495 7.40 0.15 -11.55
CA GLY A 495 8.82 0.21 -11.22
C GLY A 495 9.24 -0.87 -10.22
N PRO A 496 10.22 -0.60 -9.33
CA PRO A 496 10.76 -1.63 -8.46
C PRO A 496 9.70 -2.20 -7.51
N SER A 497 9.78 -3.52 -7.30
CA SER A 497 8.96 -4.28 -6.37
C SER A 497 9.82 -5.25 -5.57
N ILE A 498 9.41 -5.55 -4.33
CA ILE A 498 10.08 -6.49 -3.43
C ILE A 498 9.21 -7.72 -3.26
N MET A 499 9.79 -8.90 -3.35
CA MET A 499 9.15 -10.19 -3.17
C MET A 499 9.71 -10.89 -1.93
N PHE A 500 8.84 -11.52 -1.15
CA PHE A 500 9.19 -12.43 -0.06
C PHE A 500 8.45 -13.74 -0.23
N GLY A 501 9.07 -14.87 0.11
CA GLY A 501 8.41 -16.16 0.09
C GLY A 501 9.21 -17.29 0.72
N GLN A 502 8.69 -18.49 0.60
CA GLN A 502 9.42 -19.71 0.93
C GLN A 502 10.56 -19.94 -0.09
N GLY A 503 11.77 -20.13 0.41
CA GLY A 503 12.99 -20.34 -0.39
C GLY A 503 13.28 -21.80 -0.71
N GLY A 504 14.44 -22.03 -1.32
CA GLY A 504 14.92 -23.37 -1.70
C GLY A 504 14.48 -23.81 -3.10
N THR A 505 14.59 -25.10 -3.39
CA THR A 505 14.33 -25.65 -4.74
C THR A 505 12.84 -25.76 -5.08
N ALA A 506 11.93 -25.61 -4.11
CA ALA A 506 10.49 -25.78 -4.29
C ALA A 506 9.71 -24.47 -4.56
N VAL A 507 10.40 -23.33 -4.68
CA VAL A 507 9.81 -21.98 -4.84
C VAL A 507 8.79 -21.93 -6.00
N GLU A 508 9.17 -22.45 -7.17
CA GLU A 508 8.35 -22.37 -8.39
C GLU A 508 7.04 -23.19 -8.31
N VAL A 509 7.02 -24.23 -7.47
CA VAL A 509 5.91 -25.19 -7.37
C VAL A 509 4.88 -24.74 -6.32
N LEU A 510 5.34 -24.21 -5.18
CA LEU A 510 4.46 -23.87 -4.05
C LEU A 510 3.77 -22.50 -4.20
N LYS A 511 4.34 -21.59 -4.99
CA LYS A 511 3.84 -20.22 -5.24
C LYS A 511 3.48 -19.45 -3.95
N ASP A 512 4.19 -19.73 -2.86
CA ASP A 512 4.00 -19.06 -1.57
C ASP A 512 4.83 -17.78 -1.51
N THR A 513 4.34 -16.74 -2.19
CA THR A 513 5.05 -15.46 -2.33
C THR A 513 4.11 -14.29 -2.11
N ALA A 514 4.66 -13.21 -1.56
CA ALA A 514 3.99 -11.93 -1.38
C ALA A 514 4.86 -10.80 -1.94
N VAL A 515 4.22 -9.78 -2.52
CA VAL A 515 4.89 -8.64 -3.15
C VAL A 515 4.56 -7.35 -2.40
N GLY A 516 5.54 -6.46 -2.27
CA GLY A 516 5.40 -5.11 -1.77
C GLY A 516 6.08 -4.09 -2.68
N LEU A 517 5.71 -2.82 -2.52
CA LEU A 517 6.36 -1.71 -3.22
C LEU A 517 7.29 -0.97 -2.26
N PRO A 518 8.55 -0.69 -2.65
CA PRO A 518 9.41 0.19 -1.89
C PRO A 518 8.89 1.64 -1.94
N PRO A 519 9.17 2.46 -0.92
CA PRO A 519 9.92 2.11 0.29
C PRO A 519 9.08 1.28 1.29
N LEU A 520 9.75 0.59 2.23
CA LEU A 520 9.13 -0.24 3.26
C LEU A 520 9.50 0.24 4.68
N ASN A 521 8.59 0.08 5.64
CA ASN A 521 8.88 0.14 7.08
C ASN A 521 8.60 -1.23 7.74
N SER A 522 8.76 -1.31 9.05
CA SER A 522 8.53 -2.55 9.81
C SER A 522 7.10 -3.07 9.70
N VAL A 523 6.09 -2.19 9.67
CA VAL A 523 4.68 -2.57 9.51
C VAL A 523 4.44 -3.15 8.12
N LEU A 524 4.90 -2.46 7.07
CA LEU A 524 4.75 -2.92 5.69
C LEU A 524 5.52 -4.23 5.45
N ALA A 525 6.76 -4.35 5.93
CA ALA A 525 7.57 -5.56 5.82
C ALA A 525 6.88 -6.75 6.51
N ARG A 526 6.40 -6.55 7.74
CA ARG A 526 5.66 -7.58 8.49
C ARG A 526 4.43 -8.07 7.72
N ARG A 527 3.67 -7.16 7.12
CA ARG A 527 2.49 -7.51 6.30
C ARG A 527 2.85 -8.27 5.03
N ILE A 528 4.02 -8.02 4.44
CA ILE A 528 4.51 -8.85 3.32
C ILE A 528 4.73 -10.28 3.83
N VAL A 529 5.40 -10.45 4.98
CA VAL A 529 5.66 -11.78 5.56
C VAL A 529 4.35 -12.49 5.91
N GLU A 530 3.44 -11.85 6.66
CA GLU A 530 2.16 -12.43 7.13
C GLU A 530 1.23 -12.92 6.00
N ARG A 531 1.40 -12.43 4.77
CA ARG A 531 0.62 -12.87 3.60
C ARG A 531 1.08 -14.21 3.03
N THR A 532 2.23 -14.72 3.46
CA THR A 532 2.74 -16.03 3.05
C THR A 532 2.35 -17.12 4.03
N ARG A 533 2.24 -18.36 3.56
CA ARG A 533 1.97 -19.55 4.37
C ARG A 533 3.17 -19.90 5.25
N ILE A 534 4.40 -19.66 4.78
CA ILE A 534 5.61 -19.88 5.56
C ILE A 534 5.65 -19.01 6.83
N SER A 535 4.93 -17.88 6.87
CA SER A 535 4.81 -17.07 8.09
C SER A 535 4.31 -17.87 9.30
N ALA A 536 3.39 -18.82 9.10
CA ALA A 536 2.90 -19.70 10.17
C ALA A 536 4.00 -20.64 10.70
N LEU A 537 4.94 -21.07 9.83
CA LEU A 537 6.10 -21.87 10.24
C LEU A 537 7.15 -21.02 10.96
N LEU A 538 7.35 -19.79 10.50
CA LEU A 538 8.29 -18.83 11.11
C LEU A 538 7.86 -18.40 12.52
N GLN A 539 6.57 -18.51 12.87
CA GLN A 539 6.08 -18.30 14.24
C GLN A 539 6.42 -19.45 15.21
N GLY A 540 7.09 -20.50 14.72
CA GLY A 540 7.44 -21.69 15.48
C GLY A 540 6.48 -22.84 15.22
N TYR A 541 7.03 -24.05 15.08
CA TYR A 541 6.23 -25.25 14.81
C TYR A 541 6.81 -26.48 15.51
N ARG A 542 6.00 -27.11 16.36
CA ARG A 542 6.38 -28.27 17.18
C ARG A 542 7.65 -27.99 17.99
N ASN A 543 8.76 -28.64 17.63
CA ASN A 543 10.04 -28.54 18.33
C ASN A 543 10.95 -27.44 17.75
N ARG A 544 10.52 -26.73 16.70
CA ARG A 544 11.29 -25.62 16.13
C ARG A 544 10.89 -24.30 16.79
N PRO A 545 11.85 -23.52 17.31
CA PRO A 545 11.56 -22.21 17.88
C PRO A 545 11.07 -21.22 16.80
N PRO A 546 10.39 -20.13 17.20
CA PRO A 546 10.09 -19.04 16.30
C PRO A 546 11.38 -18.44 15.70
N ALA A 547 11.31 -18.10 14.43
CA ALA A 547 12.35 -17.38 13.71
C ALA A 547 12.47 -15.93 14.21
N ALA A 548 13.63 -15.31 14.01
CA ALA A 548 13.88 -13.90 14.27
C ALA A 548 13.14 -13.01 13.26
N LEU A 549 11.81 -12.93 13.39
CA LEU A 549 10.93 -12.21 12.46
C LEU A 549 11.30 -10.73 12.30
N ASP A 550 11.79 -10.10 13.36
CA ASP A 550 12.23 -8.70 13.29
C ASP A 550 13.47 -8.52 12.40
N GLU A 551 14.39 -9.49 12.36
CA GLU A 551 15.55 -9.47 11.44
C GLU A 551 15.14 -9.75 9.99
N VAL A 552 14.13 -10.61 9.77
CA VAL A 552 13.52 -10.80 8.44
C VAL A 552 12.91 -9.48 7.94
N ASN A 553 12.13 -8.81 8.80
CA ASN A 553 11.52 -7.52 8.48
C ASN A 553 12.59 -6.45 8.22
N ALA A 554 13.65 -6.39 9.03
CA ALA A 554 14.77 -5.47 8.83
C ALA A 554 15.49 -5.74 7.50
N THR A 555 15.65 -7.00 7.11
CA THR A 555 16.28 -7.39 5.83
C THR A 555 15.44 -6.94 4.64
N LEU A 556 14.11 -7.10 4.69
CA LEU A 556 13.22 -6.57 3.66
C LEU A 556 13.32 -5.05 3.51
N ILE A 557 13.42 -4.32 4.62
CA ILE A 557 13.60 -2.86 4.61
C ILE A 557 14.96 -2.48 4.00
N ARG A 558 16.05 -3.15 4.41
CA ARG A 558 17.40 -2.92 3.88
C ARG A 558 17.46 -3.16 2.37
N ILE A 559 16.78 -4.20 1.87
CA ILE A 559 16.69 -4.48 0.42
C ILE A 559 15.85 -3.42 -0.28
N ALA A 560 14.73 -2.98 0.31
CA ALA A 560 13.94 -1.88 -0.25
C ALA A 560 14.75 -0.58 -0.34
N ASP A 561 15.50 -0.23 0.70
CA ASP A 561 16.40 0.93 0.71
C ASP A 561 17.50 0.79 -0.37
N MET A 562 18.10 -0.39 -0.50
CA MET A 562 19.11 -0.67 -1.53
C MET A 562 18.57 -0.49 -2.94
N VAL A 563 17.36 -0.98 -3.22
CA VAL A 563 16.74 -0.82 -4.53
C VAL A 563 16.29 0.62 -4.77
N VAL A 564 15.92 1.38 -3.74
CA VAL A 564 15.61 2.82 -3.85
C VAL A 564 16.86 3.63 -4.16
N ASP A 565 17.96 3.36 -3.46
CA ASP A 565 19.22 4.11 -3.56
C ASP A 565 19.98 3.80 -4.88
N ASN A 566 19.81 2.61 -5.46
CA ASN A 566 20.51 2.17 -6.67
C ASN A 566 19.52 1.82 -7.79
N ALA A 567 19.25 2.77 -8.69
CA ALA A 567 18.34 2.59 -9.81
C ALA A 567 18.85 1.64 -10.89
N GLU A 568 20.14 1.33 -10.84
CA GLU A 568 20.82 0.39 -11.72
C GLU A 568 20.41 -1.06 -11.42
N ILE A 569 19.97 -1.36 -10.20
CA ILE A 569 19.52 -2.71 -9.82
C ILE A 569 18.14 -2.95 -10.45
N ILE A 570 18.10 -3.86 -11.42
CA ILE A 570 16.88 -4.26 -12.12
C ILE A 570 16.33 -5.60 -11.64
N GLU A 571 17.19 -6.42 -11.04
CA GLU A 571 16.84 -7.72 -10.50
C GLU A 571 17.78 -8.09 -9.36
N LEU A 572 17.22 -8.61 -8.27
CA LEU A 572 17.93 -9.16 -7.13
C LEU A 572 17.21 -10.42 -6.67
N ASP A 573 17.96 -11.45 -6.35
CA ASP A 573 17.45 -12.68 -5.77
C ASP A 573 18.42 -13.17 -4.68
N ILE A 574 17.93 -13.28 -3.44
CA ILE A 574 18.63 -13.92 -2.33
C ILE A 574 17.93 -15.25 -2.06
N ASN A 575 18.52 -16.33 -2.57
CA ASN A 575 17.96 -17.68 -2.44
C ASN A 575 19.08 -18.73 -2.28
N PRO A 576 19.17 -19.40 -1.11
CA PRO A 576 18.36 -19.21 0.08
C PRO A 576 18.92 -18.10 0.99
N LEU A 577 18.00 -17.41 1.67
CA LEU A 577 18.26 -16.67 2.89
C LEU A 577 17.84 -17.58 4.06
N LEU A 578 18.78 -17.95 4.93
CA LEU A 578 18.49 -18.76 6.11
C LEU A 578 17.99 -17.88 7.24
N VAL A 579 17.01 -18.39 8.00
CA VAL A 579 16.51 -17.74 9.21
C VAL A 579 16.28 -18.74 10.33
N ASN A 580 16.78 -18.46 11.53
CA ASN A 580 16.46 -19.20 12.76
C ASN A 580 16.11 -18.21 13.89
N SER A 581 16.11 -18.65 15.15
CA SER A 581 15.86 -17.78 16.30
C SER A 581 16.93 -16.71 16.55
N ASP A 582 18.13 -16.92 16.02
CA ASP A 582 19.31 -16.08 16.29
C ASP A 582 19.49 -14.97 15.26
N GLY A 583 18.93 -15.13 14.06
CA GLY A 583 18.97 -14.09 13.03
C GLY A 583 18.75 -14.61 11.61
N VAL A 584 19.34 -13.90 10.65
CA VAL A 584 19.30 -14.21 9.22
C VAL A 584 20.70 -14.28 8.64
N ILE A 585 20.90 -15.10 7.59
CA ILE A 585 22.15 -15.10 6.81
C ILE A 585 21.90 -15.48 5.35
N ALA A 586 22.41 -14.67 4.42
CA ALA A 586 22.31 -14.92 2.98
C ALA A 586 23.40 -15.90 2.52
N LEU A 587 22.98 -17.01 1.91
CA LEU A 587 23.92 -18.02 1.38
C LEU A 587 24.35 -17.72 -0.06
N ASP A 588 23.38 -17.29 -0.86
CA ASP A 588 23.58 -16.95 -2.27
C ASP A 588 22.81 -15.68 -2.61
N ALA A 589 23.33 -14.94 -3.59
CA ALA A 589 22.78 -13.69 -4.04
C ALA A 589 23.11 -13.47 -5.52
N ARG A 590 22.07 -13.27 -6.32
CA ARG A 590 22.18 -12.94 -7.74
C ARG A 590 21.64 -11.53 -7.95
N ILE A 591 22.46 -10.64 -8.49
CA ILE A 591 22.09 -9.25 -8.74
C ILE A 591 22.42 -8.89 -10.18
N ARG A 592 21.39 -8.47 -10.93
CA ARG A 592 21.52 -7.96 -12.30
C ARG A 592 21.37 -6.44 -12.28
N ILE A 593 22.22 -5.78 -13.03
CA ILE A 593 22.30 -4.31 -13.11
C ILE A 593 22.26 -3.85 -14.56
N GLU A 594 21.68 -2.68 -14.81
CA GLU A 594 21.72 -1.96 -16.08
C GLU A 594 21.94 -0.46 -15.81
N PRO A 595 22.48 0.32 -16.77
CA PRO A 595 22.60 1.76 -16.60
C PRO A 595 21.23 2.40 -16.34
N ALA A 596 21.13 3.21 -15.28
CA ALA A 596 19.88 3.88 -14.94
C ALA A 596 19.46 4.85 -16.06
N ALA A 597 18.21 4.72 -16.52
CA ALA A 597 17.63 5.61 -17.52
C ALA A 597 16.77 6.70 -16.85
N GLY A 598 17.01 7.96 -17.20
CA GLY A 598 16.21 9.09 -16.73
C GLY A 598 16.45 9.44 -15.26
N ASP A 599 15.43 9.97 -14.59
CA ASP A 599 15.47 10.35 -13.18
C ASP A 599 15.27 9.10 -12.29
N PRO A 600 16.26 8.70 -11.48
CA PRO A 600 16.19 7.56 -10.56
C PRO A 600 14.99 7.59 -9.62
N GLN A 601 14.50 8.78 -9.27
CA GLN A 601 13.32 8.91 -8.44
C GLN A 601 12.08 8.58 -9.24
N ARG A 602 11.95 9.00 -10.52
CA ARG A 602 10.70 8.87 -11.32
C ARG A 602 10.18 7.45 -11.49
N ARG A 603 11.07 6.45 -11.48
CA ARG A 603 10.67 5.03 -11.58
C ARG A 603 9.87 4.53 -10.37
N LEU A 604 9.93 5.21 -9.22
CA LEU A 604 9.23 4.77 -8.00
C LEU A 604 7.74 5.11 -8.10
N ALA A 605 6.85 4.12 -7.94
CA ALA A 605 5.41 4.39 -7.86
C ALA A 605 5.04 5.25 -6.65
N ILE A 606 5.78 5.14 -5.55
CA ILE A 606 5.58 5.92 -4.33
C ILE A 606 6.86 6.68 -4.02
N ARG A 607 6.75 8.00 -3.87
CA ARG A 607 7.89 8.83 -3.50
C ARG A 607 8.27 8.58 -2.04
N PRO A 608 9.55 8.26 -1.73
CA PRO A 608 10.00 8.09 -0.36
C PRO A 608 9.98 9.41 0.41
N TYR A 609 10.07 9.31 1.73
CA TYR A 609 10.28 10.47 2.59
C TYR A 609 11.56 11.21 2.17
N PRO A 610 11.51 12.51 1.84
CA PRO A 610 12.66 13.25 1.34
C PRO A 610 13.54 13.74 2.51
N ASP A 611 14.33 12.84 3.08
CA ASP A 611 15.25 13.10 4.18
C ASP A 611 16.38 14.07 3.82
N GLU A 612 16.71 14.19 2.53
CA GLU A 612 17.64 15.19 2.03
C GLU A 612 17.17 16.64 2.29
N LEU A 613 15.88 16.83 2.59
CA LEU A 613 15.30 18.12 2.93
C LEU A 613 15.34 18.41 4.44
N GLU A 614 16.02 17.62 5.27
CA GLU A 614 16.17 17.92 6.70
C GLU A 614 17.30 18.93 6.96
N GLU A 615 17.01 19.98 7.74
CA GLU A 615 17.96 21.04 8.06
C GLU A 615 17.93 21.36 9.56
N ARG A 616 19.07 21.23 10.24
CA ARG A 616 19.21 21.69 11.64
C ARG A 616 19.52 23.18 11.63
N VAL A 617 18.69 23.99 12.28
CA VAL A 617 18.83 25.45 12.35
C VAL A 617 18.77 25.95 13.79
N THR A 618 19.33 27.13 14.03
CA THR A 618 19.31 27.78 15.35
C THR A 618 18.38 28.99 15.29
N LEU A 619 17.41 29.06 16.21
CA LEU A 619 16.51 30.21 16.33
C LEU A 619 17.27 31.45 16.81
N THR A 620 16.66 32.63 16.66
CA THR A 620 17.22 33.89 17.21
C THR A 620 17.37 33.85 18.73
N THR A 621 16.67 32.95 19.41
CA THR A 621 16.77 32.69 20.86
C THR A 621 17.95 31.79 21.24
N GLY A 622 18.69 31.24 20.26
CA GLY A 622 19.77 30.28 20.48
C GLY A 622 19.32 28.82 20.56
N GLU A 623 18.01 28.55 20.54
CA GLU A 623 17.46 27.20 20.58
C GLU A 623 17.68 26.47 19.23
N ARG A 624 18.16 25.22 19.28
CA ARG A 624 18.30 24.37 18.09
C ARG A 624 16.96 23.72 17.73
N VAL A 625 16.60 23.77 16.46
CA VAL A 625 15.38 23.16 15.91
C VAL A 625 15.70 22.41 14.62
N LEU A 626 14.93 21.37 14.33
CA LEU A 626 15.00 20.63 13.09
C LEU A 626 13.87 21.11 12.17
N LEU A 627 14.23 21.60 10.98
CA LEU A 627 13.28 21.83 9.89
C LEU A 627 13.26 20.57 9.03
N ARG A 628 12.11 19.93 8.91
CA ARG A 628 11.98 18.73 8.07
C ARG A 628 10.58 18.58 7.47
N PRO A 629 10.41 17.82 6.38
CA PRO A 629 9.09 17.43 5.91
C PRO A 629 8.26 16.78 7.03
N ILE A 630 6.95 17.04 7.05
CA ILE A 630 6.00 16.44 7.99
C ILE A 630 5.80 14.97 7.65
N ARG A 631 5.53 14.14 8.67
CA ARG A 631 5.26 12.70 8.54
C ARG A 631 3.94 12.37 9.24
N PRO A 632 3.24 11.27 8.89
CA PRO A 632 2.03 10.83 9.60
C PRO A 632 2.20 10.73 11.11
N GLU A 633 3.37 10.26 11.57
CA GLU A 633 3.67 10.05 13.00
C GLU A 633 3.76 11.37 13.77
N ASP A 634 3.84 12.51 13.08
CA ASP A 634 3.77 13.83 13.70
C ASP A 634 2.37 14.20 14.15
N GLU A 635 1.34 13.40 13.84
CA GLU A 635 -0.05 13.69 14.17
C GLU A 635 -0.26 14.05 15.66
N PRO A 636 0.26 13.30 16.66
CA PRO A 636 0.09 13.67 18.06
C PRO A 636 0.78 15.01 18.39
N ALA A 637 1.99 15.24 17.86
CA ALA A 637 2.70 16.51 18.06
C ALA A 637 2.00 17.68 17.34
N HIS A 638 1.28 17.41 16.25
CA HIS A 638 0.49 18.37 15.51
C HIS A 638 -0.83 18.69 16.23
N ALA A 639 -1.45 17.71 16.90
CA ALA A 639 -2.58 17.93 17.79
C ALA A 639 -2.21 18.93 18.90
N VAL A 640 -1.06 18.70 19.54
CA VAL A 640 -0.50 19.60 20.57
C VAL A 640 -0.24 21.00 20.01
N LEU A 641 0.25 21.13 18.77
CA LEU A 641 0.41 22.43 18.10
C LEU A 641 -0.92 23.19 18.04
N ILE A 642 -2.00 22.52 17.63
CA ILE A 642 -3.33 23.13 17.50
C ILE A 642 -3.89 23.52 18.87
N GLU A 643 -3.78 22.64 19.87
CA GLU A 643 -4.23 22.90 21.25
C GLU A 643 -3.52 24.09 21.91
N HIS A 644 -2.25 24.32 21.56
CA HIS A 644 -1.43 25.41 22.09
C HIS A 644 -1.40 26.64 21.18
N THR A 645 -2.36 26.76 20.26
CA THR A 645 -2.53 27.93 19.39
C THR A 645 -3.81 28.65 19.77
N ASP A 646 -3.73 29.97 19.96
CA ASP A 646 -4.87 30.80 20.31
C ASP A 646 -5.97 30.75 19.22
N PRO A 647 -7.26 30.77 19.58
CA PRO A 647 -8.37 30.68 18.62
C PRO A 647 -8.35 31.75 17.52
N VAL A 648 -7.77 32.92 17.80
CA VAL A 648 -7.60 34.01 16.82
C VAL A 648 -6.61 33.61 15.72
N ASP A 649 -5.50 32.96 16.08
CA ASP A 649 -4.51 32.47 15.14
C ASP A 649 -5.03 31.28 14.32
N LEU A 650 -5.82 30.39 14.94
CA LEU A 650 -6.53 29.32 14.23
C LEU A 650 -7.58 29.88 13.25
N ARG A 651 -8.32 30.93 13.63
CA ARG A 651 -9.22 31.65 12.72
C ARG A 651 -8.46 32.26 11.55
N PHE A 652 -7.29 32.86 11.79
CA PHE A 652 -6.44 33.37 10.71
C PHE A 652 -5.98 32.29 9.74
N ARG A 653 -5.76 31.07 10.23
CA ARG A 653 -5.34 29.93 9.41
C ARG A 653 -6.48 29.26 8.64
N PHE A 654 -7.64 29.08 9.27
CA PHE A 654 -8.74 28.25 8.75
C PHE A 654 -9.94 29.06 8.26
N PHE A 655 -9.90 30.39 8.37
CA PHE A 655 -11.01 31.30 8.05
C PHE A 655 -12.31 31.03 8.82
N ARG A 656 -12.25 30.16 9.84
CA ARG A 656 -13.35 29.77 10.73
C ARG A 656 -12.80 29.49 12.12
N SER A 657 -13.65 29.61 13.13
CA SER A 657 -13.29 29.20 14.49
C SER A 657 -13.10 27.67 14.53
N VAL A 658 -11.90 27.23 14.88
CA VAL A 658 -11.54 25.82 15.09
C VAL A 658 -11.01 25.73 16.51
N ASN A 659 -11.61 24.88 17.35
CA ASN A 659 -11.17 24.69 18.73
C ASN A 659 -10.40 23.38 18.90
N THR A 660 -10.82 22.34 18.20
CA THR A 660 -10.14 21.04 18.15
C THR A 660 -10.26 20.47 16.75
N LEU A 661 -9.29 19.66 16.36
CA LEU A 661 -9.36 18.83 15.17
C LEU A 661 -9.51 17.37 15.61
N ASP A 662 -10.40 16.63 14.96
CA ASP A 662 -10.48 15.18 15.20
C ASP A 662 -9.27 14.45 14.58
N HIS A 663 -9.09 13.18 14.95
CA HIS A 663 -8.00 12.33 14.46
C HIS A 663 -7.95 12.28 12.91
N LEU A 664 -9.10 12.19 12.25
CA LEU A 664 -9.17 12.13 10.79
C LEU A 664 -8.74 13.45 10.15
N GLN A 665 -9.07 14.59 10.77
CA GLN A 665 -8.66 15.91 10.34
C GLN A 665 -7.16 16.10 10.54
N LEU A 666 -6.60 15.71 11.69
CA LEU A 666 -5.16 15.81 11.96
C LEU A 666 -4.34 14.93 11.01
N ALA A 667 -4.78 13.68 10.77
CA ALA A 667 -4.18 12.80 9.78
C ALA A 667 -4.11 13.46 8.38
N ARG A 668 -5.13 14.22 7.97
CA ARG A 668 -5.10 14.98 6.70
C ARG A 668 -4.04 16.10 6.68
N PHE A 669 -3.64 16.62 7.84
CA PHE A 669 -2.62 17.68 7.91
C PHE A 669 -1.19 17.13 7.93
N THR A 670 -1.01 15.93 8.46
CA THR A 670 0.32 15.30 8.63
C THR A 670 0.66 14.28 7.54
N GLN A 671 -0.34 13.71 6.88
CA GLN A 671 -0.14 12.74 5.82
C GLN A 671 -0.22 13.42 4.46
N ILE A 672 0.90 13.90 3.95
CA ILE A 672 0.98 14.56 2.64
C ILE A 672 1.48 13.60 1.56
N ASP A 673 1.16 13.89 0.31
CA ASP A 673 1.85 13.30 -0.84
C ASP A 673 2.97 14.24 -1.28
N TYR A 674 4.22 13.85 -1.03
CA TYR A 674 5.41 14.69 -1.30
C TYR A 674 5.59 15.10 -2.77
N GLU A 675 4.82 14.53 -3.70
CA GLU A 675 4.84 14.94 -5.11
C GLU A 675 4.00 16.20 -5.37
N ARG A 676 2.91 16.40 -4.63
CA ARG A 676 1.94 17.49 -4.88
C ARG A 676 1.77 18.44 -3.71
N GLU A 677 1.96 17.93 -2.51
CA GLU A 677 1.88 18.67 -1.28
C GLU A 677 3.23 18.62 -0.60
N MET A 678 3.67 19.76 -0.07
CA MET A 678 4.83 19.82 0.80
C MET A 678 4.45 20.56 2.06
N ALA A 679 4.80 20.01 3.22
CA ALA A 679 4.66 20.68 4.49
C ALA A 679 5.94 20.48 5.29
N PHE A 680 6.58 21.58 5.65
CA PHE A 680 7.73 21.58 6.54
C PHE A 680 7.27 21.90 7.95
N ILE A 681 7.76 21.16 8.92
CA ILE A 681 7.60 21.45 10.34
C ILE A 681 8.91 21.93 10.95
N ALA A 682 8.81 22.83 11.91
CA ALA A 682 9.88 23.15 12.84
C ALA A 682 9.63 22.33 14.11
N THR A 683 10.51 21.38 14.40
CA THR A 683 10.35 20.45 15.52
C THR A 683 11.56 20.45 16.45
N ARG A 684 11.32 20.17 17.73
CA ARG A 684 12.36 19.90 18.73
C ARG A 684 11.91 18.81 19.69
N THR A 685 12.84 18.10 20.30
CA THR A 685 12.52 17.09 21.32
C THR A 685 12.44 17.75 22.70
N VAL A 686 11.35 17.53 23.41
CA VAL A 686 11.17 17.95 24.82
C VAL A 686 10.77 16.71 25.62
N SER A 687 11.53 16.38 26.67
CA SER A 687 11.29 15.19 27.51
C SER A 687 11.14 13.89 26.71
N GLY A 688 11.92 13.73 25.64
CA GLY A 688 11.88 12.55 24.76
C GLY A 688 10.77 12.54 23.71
N GLN A 689 9.84 13.51 23.72
CA GLN A 689 8.74 13.60 22.77
C GLN A 689 8.98 14.71 21.73
N PRO A 690 8.65 14.50 20.44
CA PRO A 690 8.72 15.54 19.43
C PRO A 690 7.66 16.61 19.69
N LEU A 691 8.06 17.88 19.59
CA LEU A 691 7.19 19.03 19.77
C LEU A 691 7.24 19.89 18.51
N THR A 692 6.10 20.04 17.85
CA THR A 692 5.95 20.90 16.66
C THR A 692 5.76 22.36 17.09
N LEU A 693 6.65 23.23 16.62
CA LEU A 693 6.66 24.67 16.91
C LEU A 693 5.89 25.48 15.86
N GLY A 694 5.82 24.96 14.64
CA GLY A 694 5.09 25.54 13.52
C GLY A 694 5.18 24.68 12.28
N VAL A 695 4.31 24.97 11.32
CA VAL A 695 4.20 24.30 10.02
C VAL A 695 4.04 25.34 8.91
N ALA A 696 4.73 25.15 7.79
CA ALA A 696 4.42 25.83 6.55
C ALA A 696 4.12 24.78 5.48
N ARG A 697 3.03 24.97 4.75
CA ARG A 697 2.61 24.07 3.69
C ARG A 697 2.45 24.76 2.36
N SER A 698 2.61 23.98 1.30
CA SER A 698 2.26 24.32 -0.06
C SER A 698 1.54 23.16 -0.75
N VAL A 699 0.52 23.47 -1.55
CA VAL A 699 -0.17 22.52 -2.44
C VAL A 699 -0.01 23.03 -3.86
N CYS A 700 0.61 22.25 -4.73
CA CYS A 700 0.78 22.59 -6.13
C CYS A 700 -0.45 22.23 -6.95
N THR A 701 -0.75 23.02 -7.97
CA THR A 701 -1.65 22.62 -9.05
C THR A 701 -1.07 21.41 -9.79
N SER A 702 -1.93 20.63 -10.47
CA SER A 702 -1.52 19.39 -11.14
C SER A 702 -0.47 19.60 -12.24
N ASP A 703 -0.37 20.81 -12.80
CA ASP A 703 0.61 21.24 -13.80
C ASP A 703 1.86 21.92 -13.19
N ASN A 704 1.94 22.00 -11.85
CA ASN A 704 3.02 22.66 -11.10
C ASN A 704 3.28 24.13 -11.48
N VAL A 705 2.27 24.84 -11.98
CA VAL A 705 2.38 26.27 -12.30
C VAL A 705 2.23 27.14 -11.05
N GLU A 706 1.26 26.83 -10.21
CA GLU A 706 0.94 27.60 -9.00
C GLU A 706 1.00 26.72 -7.76
N ALA A 707 1.55 27.26 -6.66
CA ALA A 707 1.52 26.62 -5.35
C ALA A 707 0.80 27.50 -4.33
N GLU A 708 -0.33 27.02 -3.83
CA GLU A 708 -1.03 27.65 -2.71
C GLU A 708 -0.29 27.38 -1.41
N PHE A 709 0.00 28.40 -0.59
CA PHE A 709 0.72 28.22 0.67
C PHE A 709 -0.04 28.69 1.90
N ALA A 710 0.28 28.10 3.04
CA ALA A 710 -0.22 28.52 4.34
C ALA A 710 0.81 28.25 5.45
N VAL A 711 0.85 29.12 6.46
CA VAL A 711 1.77 29.02 7.60
C VAL A 711 0.98 29.06 8.90
N LEU A 712 1.36 28.23 9.86
CA LEU A 712 0.85 28.25 11.23
C LEU A 712 2.03 28.11 12.20
N VAL A 713 2.09 28.96 13.21
CA VAL A 713 3.10 28.90 14.27
C VAL A 713 2.38 28.97 15.61
N ARG A 714 2.83 28.13 16.56
CA ARG A 714 2.30 28.11 17.92
C ARG A 714 2.36 29.51 18.53
N SER A 715 1.31 29.95 19.21
CA SER A 715 1.16 31.36 19.63
C SER A 715 2.31 31.84 20.54
N ASP A 716 2.83 30.98 21.42
CA ASP A 716 3.98 31.25 22.29
C ASP A 716 5.37 31.24 21.59
N MET A 717 5.42 30.74 20.36
CA MET A 717 6.62 30.70 19.50
C MET A 717 6.62 31.78 18.42
N GLN A 718 5.56 32.59 18.34
CA GLN A 718 5.53 33.74 17.43
C GLN A 718 6.63 34.75 17.76
N ARG A 719 7.04 35.53 16.74
CA ARG A 719 8.11 36.53 16.82
C ARG A 719 9.52 35.98 17.17
N ARG A 720 9.71 34.65 17.19
CA ARG A 720 11.03 33.99 17.35
C ARG A 720 11.68 33.54 16.03
N GLY A 721 11.18 34.02 14.89
CA GLY A 721 11.70 33.69 13.56
C GLY A 721 11.21 32.38 12.95
N VAL A 722 10.40 31.57 13.66
CA VAL A 722 9.94 30.26 13.18
C VAL A 722 9.18 30.34 11.84
N ALA A 723 8.20 31.26 11.72
CA ALA A 723 7.45 31.45 10.47
C ALA A 723 8.34 31.85 9.30
N ARG A 724 9.36 32.68 9.55
CA ARG A 724 10.32 33.13 8.54
C ARG A 724 11.15 31.96 8.02
N LEU A 725 11.72 31.15 8.91
CA LEU A 725 12.52 29.98 8.56
C LEU A 725 11.70 28.96 7.74
N LEU A 726 10.46 28.70 8.16
CA LEU A 726 9.58 27.78 7.46
C LEU A 726 9.18 28.28 6.08
N LEU A 727 8.79 29.54 5.95
CA LEU A 727 8.41 30.14 4.66
C LEU A 727 9.62 30.23 3.71
N GLU A 728 10.79 30.59 4.22
CA GLU A 728 12.03 30.64 3.43
C GLU A 728 12.38 29.26 2.86
N LYS A 729 12.31 28.21 3.70
CA LYS A 729 12.52 26.83 3.26
C LYS A 729 11.51 26.41 2.19
N LEU A 730 10.23 26.75 2.39
CA LEU A 730 9.17 26.44 1.44
C LEU A 730 9.39 27.13 0.08
N ILE A 731 9.80 28.40 0.08
CA ILE A 731 10.15 29.15 -1.15
C ILE A 731 11.34 28.49 -1.86
N ARG A 732 12.38 28.09 -1.11
CA ARG A 732 13.57 27.41 -1.67
C ARG A 732 13.18 26.09 -2.34
N TYR A 733 12.33 25.30 -1.68
CA TYR A 733 11.81 24.04 -2.22
C TYR A 733 10.98 24.27 -3.49
N GLN A 734 10.09 25.26 -3.51
CA GLN A 734 9.27 25.53 -4.69
C GLN A 734 10.09 26.02 -5.89
N ARG A 735 11.17 26.78 -5.63
CA ARG A 735 12.14 27.13 -6.67
C ARG A 735 12.87 25.91 -7.23
N SER A 736 13.30 24.96 -6.38
CA SER A 736 13.98 23.75 -6.87
C SER A 736 13.05 22.82 -7.66
N ARG A 737 11.73 22.89 -7.42
CA ARG A 737 10.69 22.22 -8.21
C ARG A 737 10.38 22.91 -9.54
N GLY A 738 10.89 24.13 -9.78
CA GLY A 738 10.58 24.92 -10.97
C GLY A 738 9.17 25.52 -10.99
N THR A 739 8.50 25.56 -9.84
CA THR A 739 7.15 26.15 -9.69
C THR A 739 7.18 27.62 -10.05
N GLN A 740 6.20 28.11 -10.83
CA GLN A 740 6.28 29.47 -11.40
C GLN A 740 5.90 30.56 -10.39
N ARG A 741 4.88 30.32 -9.58
CA ARG A 741 4.40 31.30 -8.57
C ARG A 741 3.82 30.64 -7.33
N MET A 742 3.92 31.33 -6.19
CA MET A 742 3.26 30.98 -4.94
C MET A 742 2.13 31.97 -4.64
N VAL A 743 0.98 31.46 -4.21
CA VAL A 743 -0.22 32.26 -3.89
C VAL A 743 -0.71 31.91 -2.49
N GLY A 744 -1.18 32.90 -1.74
CA GLY A 744 -1.78 32.69 -0.42
C GLY A 744 -2.94 33.64 -0.20
N GLN A 745 -3.96 33.17 0.51
CA GLN A 745 -5.06 34.01 0.99
C GLN A 745 -4.81 34.33 2.47
N VAL A 746 -4.88 35.62 2.82
CA VAL A 746 -4.60 36.10 4.18
C VAL A 746 -5.74 37.03 4.61
N LEU A 747 -6.31 36.81 5.81
CA LEU A 747 -7.29 37.74 6.35
C LEU A 747 -6.67 39.13 6.55
N ARG A 748 -7.43 40.19 6.21
CA ARG A 748 -7.01 41.59 6.26
C ARG A 748 -6.45 42.00 7.63
N ASP A 749 -6.98 41.43 8.70
CA ASP A 749 -6.59 41.71 10.09
C ASP A 749 -5.30 40.99 10.53
N ASN A 750 -4.79 40.02 9.75
CA ASN A 750 -3.56 39.30 10.04
C ASN A 750 -2.32 40.09 9.60
N SER A 751 -2.05 41.19 10.30
CA SER A 751 -0.92 42.09 10.03
C SER A 751 0.44 41.39 10.10
N GLY A 752 0.58 40.37 10.95
CA GLY A 752 1.80 39.57 11.09
C GLY A 752 2.13 38.79 9.81
N MET A 753 1.15 38.08 9.24
CA MET A 753 1.35 37.33 8.00
C MET A 753 1.50 38.26 6.78
N LEU A 754 0.75 39.36 6.71
CA LEU A 754 0.92 40.37 5.65
C LEU A 754 2.31 41.02 5.69
N GLY A 755 2.82 41.32 6.88
CA GLY A 755 4.19 41.82 7.07
C GLY A 755 5.25 40.80 6.69
N LEU A 756 5.04 39.52 7.03
CA LEU A 756 5.92 38.42 6.61
C LEU A 756 5.95 38.27 5.09
N ALA A 757 4.78 38.26 4.44
CA ALA A 757 4.66 38.17 2.99
C ALA A 757 5.38 39.35 2.29
N ALA A 758 5.19 40.58 2.77
CA ALA A 758 5.90 41.74 2.25
C ALA A 758 7.43 41.61 2.38
N ALA A 759 7.93 41.07 3.50
CA ALA A 759 9.37 40.89 3.73
C ALA A 759 10.03 39.88 2.76
N PHE A 760 9.26 38.96 2.19
CA PHE A 760 9.71 38.02 1.14
C PHE A 760 9.40 38.50 -0.28
N GLY A 761 8.85 39.70 -0.45
CA GLY A 761 8.55 40.28 -1.75
C GLY A 761 7.24 39.81 -2.40
N PHE A 762 6.27 39.32 -1.61
CA PHE A 762 4.94 39.02 -2.13
C PHE A 762 4.20 40.31 -2.49
N GLU A 763 3.66 40.37 -3.70
CA GLU A 763 2.70 41.37 -4.13
C GLU A 763 1.36 41.15 -3.41
N GLN A 764 0.72 42.21 -2.92
CA GLN A 764 -0.54 42.12 -2.19
C GLN A 764 -1.68 42.74 -3.00
N GLN A 765 -2.67 41.93 -3.35
CA GLN A 765 -3.87 42.37 -4.05
C GLN A 765 -5.08 42.38 -3.10
N ARG A 766 -5.80 43.50 -3.06
CA ARG A 766 -6.96 43.73 -2.19
C ARG A 766 -8.22 43.87 -3.04
N ASP A 767 -9.08 42.86 -3.03
CA ASP A 767 -10.28 42.83 -3.89
C ASP A 767 -11.56 43.30 -3.14
N GLY A 768 -11.43 44.25 -2.21
CA GLY A 768 -12.56 44.81 -1.46
C GLY A 768 -13.15 43.90 -0.36
N THR A 769 -12.84 42.60 -0.36
CA THR A 769 -13.21 41.61 0.66
C THR A 769 -12.27 41.62 1.87
N ASP A 770 -12.62 40.92 2.95
CA ASP A 770 -11.77 40.74 4.14
C ASP A 770 -10.56 39.82 3.89
N ILE A 771 -10.35 39.37 2.65
CA ILE A 771 -9.25 38.52 2.23
C ILE A 771 -8.30 39.33 1.34
N VAL A 772 -7.01 39.23 1.61
CA VAL A 772 -5.92 39.77 0.80
C VAL A 772 -5.20 38.61 0.14
N THR A 773 -5.13 38.62 -1.18
CA THR A 773 -4.37 37.63 -1.95
C THR A 773 -2.92 38.10 -2.03
N VAL A 774 -1.98 37.25 -1.63
CA VAL A 774 -0.55 37.52 -1.72
C VAL A 774 0.08 36.60 -2.76
N THR A 775 0.89 37.16 -3.65
CA THR A 775 1.51 36.41 -4.77
C THR A 775 3.01 36.68 -4.85
N LEU A 776 3.81 35.61 -4.93
CA LEU A 776 5.24 35.69 -5.19
C LEU A 776 5.55 34.96 -6.49
N ARG A 777 6.15 35.66 -7.45
CA ARG A 777 6.72 35.03 -8.64
C ARG A 777 8.06 34.40 -8.28
N LEU A 778 8.22 33.12 -8.59
CA LEU A 778 9.43 32.37 -8.30
C LEU A 778 10.37 32.30 -9.50
N ASN A 779 9.83 32.41 -10.71
CA ASN A 779 10.58 32.49 -11.94
C ASN A 779 10.74 33.97 -12.36
N GLY A 780 11.99 34.42 -12.35
CA GLY A 780 12.49 35.68 -12.86
C GLY A 780 13.93 35.49 -13.31
#